data_AF-A0A523ERB4-F1
#
_entry.id   AF-A0A523ERB4-F1
#
_cell.length_a   1.000
_cell.length_b   1.000
_cell.length_c   1.000
_cell.angle_alpha   90.00
_cell.angle_beta   90.00
_cell.angle_gamma   90.00
#
_symmetry.space_group_name_H-M   'P 1'
#
loop_
_entity.id
_entity.type
_entity.pdbx_description
1 polymer ?
#
loop_
_entity_poly.entity_id
_entity_poly.type
_entity_poly.pdbx_seq_one_letter_code
_entity_poly.pdbx_strand_id
1 'polypeptide(L)'
;MKAPWDRPIVDAPAWPIDDGGPVVFLIDAHSRVERALIDGWISRHRPTGVRTDDLNIPTSRHGKQTKTDPRLEARLAEGDDPLLVPLRVAWLAKERDGRRRVTLKDILALGDPRDPNFIRQRWVRTFAPDRIQIVQGEPAPRSQLETRWQDPGGRGPAEGTSLADFVSLKAWLALERAERALRGTRYKVPKFIGEVLFRSRGFQQGVATLAAAEDVPVETMQQRTGRYLKEIAATHSPFVIDAVTGLMGWIISLGYHHLDYSSEKLQELYKLGQDHSLVFLPSHKSNADHLVLQYALYENDFPPNHTAGGTNLDFLPVGPMIRRSGIFFIRREFKDNEPYKFVLRQYLNYLLEKRFPLEWYLEGGRSRTGKLREPRYGLLSYVVDAYIRGLVDDVVLVPVSIAYDQISDIASYAAEQRGLGKEKEGATWLVRTISGLRRQYGSIYLRFGSPISLSDNVPQGVDLTSEEGKLVVPKIAFEVSKRINDATPITPVSLVTLALLSQSAAGLTVDETMTVLEPYLAYVAQRDLPTTVPLSLTTTDEVRGALGALVANDVVSRIEGPADDVYVIEQDQHLTAAYYRNTIIHFFVNSSIVEVAVAGMRRDDSTGVDEFLSRAFAWRALLRFDFFFDSRDEFRDAILEELRLECPDGVACLERGDLSVVLAALAPYATPAVLRPFIQAYRLVAEVLVRADSDEELSRSEIQQRALDLGRQYEAQGKISTPESLSFALFDAGIALANNIGLLHPTTVPSERKSFLADIEDALADIDALNPPDPVPK
;
A
#
# COMPACT_ATOMS: atom_id res chain seq x y z
N MET A 1 -32.78 -38.34 -33.72
CA MET A 1 -31.95 -37.49 -32.83
C MET A 1 -31.44 -36.31 -33.64
N LYS A 2 -31.90 -35.09 -33.35
CA LYS A 2 -31.24 -33.87 -33.87
C LYS A 2 -29.77 -33.92 -33.48
N ALA A 3 -28.87 -33.52 -34.38
CA ALA A 3 -27.45 -33.51 -34.11
C ALA A 3 -27.18 -32.76 -32.78
N PRO A 4 -26.16 -33.13 -31.98
CA PRO A 4 -25.87 -32.52 -30.67
C PRO A 4 -25.56 -31.01 -30.72
N TRP A 5 -25.65 -30.41 -31.91
CA TRP A 5 -25.44 -29.00 -32.20
C TRP A 5 -26.67 -28.10 -31.96
N ASP A 6 -27.86 -28.68 -31.74
CA ASP A 6 -29.15 -27.99 -31.92
C ASP A 6 -29.88 -27.54 -30.63
N ARG A 7 -29.23 -27.58 -29.45
CA ARG A 7 -29.85 -27.06 -28.20
C ARG A 7 -29.80 -25.52 -28.15
N PRO A 8 -30.88 -24.83 -27.74
CA PRO A 8 -30.88 -23.37 -27.56
C PRO A 8 -29.99 -22.97 -26.38
N ILE A 9 -29.30 -21.85 -26.53
CA ILE A 9 -28.52 -21.21 -25.47
C ILE A 9 -29.52 -20.41 -24.61
N VAL A 10 -29.38 -20.49 -23.29
CA VAL A 10 -30.22 -19.74 -22.33
C VAL A 10 -29.76 -18.28 -22.32
N ASP A 11 -30.69 -17.33 -22.31
CA ASP A 11 -30.42 -15.87 -22.30
C ASP A 11 -29.56 -15.36 -23.47
N ALA A 12 -29.91 -15.77 -24.70
CA ALA A 12 -29.25 -15.26 -25.89
C ALA A 12 -29.61 -13.77 -26.15
N PRO A 13 -28.68 -12.96 -26.68
CA PRO A 13 -28.98 -11.56 -27.01
C PRO A 13 -30.07 -11.48 -28.08
N ALA A 14 -30.84 -10.39 -28.06
CA ALA A 14 -31.82 -10.11 -29.11
C ALA A 14 -31.13 -9.84 -30.45
N TRP A 15 -31.84 -10.04 -31.56
CA TRP A 15 -31.30 -9.66 -32.88
C TRP A 15 -31.00 -8.15 -32.91
N PRO A 16 -29.83 -7.71 -33.42
CA PRO A 16 -29.54 -6.30 -33.56
C PRO A 16 -30.61 -5.64 -34.44
N ILE A 17 -31.32 -4.66 -33.89
CA ILE A 17 -32.36 -3.93 -34.62
C ILE A 17 -31.65 -3.08 -35.69
N ASP A 18 -32.06 -3.25 -36.94
CA ASP A 18 -31.58 -2.47 -38.08
C ASP A 18 -32.78 -2.01 -38.92
N ASP A 19 -32.76 -0.76 -39.38
CA ASP A 19 -33.76 -0.11 -40.23
C ASP A 19 -33.69 -0.61 -41.70
N GLY A 20 -33.32 -1.88 -41.90
CA GLY A 20 -33.23 -2.55 -43.20
C GLY A 20 -31.85 -2.55 -43.89
N GLY A 21 -30.78 -2.16 -43.20
CA GLY A 21 -29.41 -2.17 -43.71
C GLY A 21 -28.73 -3.56 -43.76
N PRO A 22 -27.55 -3.67 -44.42
CA PRO A 22 -26.71 -4.86 -44.36
C PRO A 22 -26.01 -4.97 -42.99
N VAL A 23 -26.10 -6.15 -42.35
CA VAL A 23 -25.48 -6.40 -41.05
C VAL A 23 -24.20 -7.22 -41.23
N VAL A 24 -23.11 -6.79 -40.61
CA VAL A 24 -21.82 -7.50 -40.64
C VAL A 24 -21.45 -7.93 -39.24
N PHE A 25 -21.43 -9.24 -38.99
CA PHE A 25 -21.04 -9.81 -37.71
C PHE A 25 -19.52 -9.94 -37.63
N LEU A 26 -18.93 -9.32 -36.61
CA LEU A 26 -17.50 -9.39 -36.30
C LEU A 26 -17.27 -10.44 -35.21
N ILE A 27 -16.86 -11.63 -35.61
CA ILE A 27 -16.81 -12.82 -34.75
C ILE A 27 -15.42 -12.97 -34.11
N ASP A 28 -15.38 -12.92 -32.78
CA ASP A 28 -14.23 -13.36 -31.98
C ASP A 28 -14.50 -14.77 -31.45
N ALA A 29 -14.04 -15.77 -32.21
CA ALA A 29 -14.12 -17.18 -31.86
C ALA A 29 -12.73 -17.83 -31.89
N HIS A 30 -12.36 -18.46 -30.78
CA HIS A 30 -11.09 -19.16 -30.64
C HIS A 30 -11.16 -20.63 -31.08
N SER A 31 -12.35 -21.24 -31.06
CA SER A 31 -12.54 -22.65 -31.39
C SER A 31 -13.66 -22.86 -32.42
N ARG A 32 -13.63 -24.03 -33.09
CA ARG A 32 -14.73 -24.48 -33.95
C ARG A 32 -16.06 -24.63 -33.18
N VAL A 33 -16.00 -24.88 -31.87
CA VAL A 33 -17.22 -24.99 -31.04
C VAL A 33 -17.83 -23.61 -30.83
N GLU A 34 -17.02 -22.61 -30.51
CA GLU A 34 -17.48 -21.22 -30.35
C GLU A 34 -18.07 -20.68 -31.65
N ARG A 35 -17.38 -20.90 -32.77
CA ARG A 35 -17.88 -20.52 -34.09
C ARG A 35 -19.23 -21.19 -34.40
N ALA A 36 -19.35 -22.50 -34.16
CA ALA A 36 -20.60 -23.23 -34.38
C ALA A 36 -21.76 -22.75 -33.46
N LEU A 37 -21.46 -22.29 -32.24
CA LEU A 37 -22.47 -21.71 -31.35
C LEU A 37 -22.99 -20.37 -31.88
N ILE A 38 -22.09 -19.52 -32.37
CA ILE A 38 -22.44 -18.22 -32.96
C ILE A 38 -23.20 -18.42 -34.28
N ASP A 39 -22.70 -19.25 -35.19
CA ASP A 39 -23.36 -19.54 -36.47
C ASP A 39 -24.77 -20.12 -36.25
N GLY A 40 -24.91 -21.00 -35.26
CA GLY A 40 -26.21 -21.56 -34.86
C GLY A 40 -27.16 -20.53 -34.23
N TRP A 41 -26.65 -19.49 -33.57
CA TRP A 41 -27.48 -18.38 -33.10
C TRP A 41 -27.91 -17.47 -34.25
N ILE A 42 -26.98 -17.06 -35.13
CA ILE A 42 -27.26 -16.23 -36.31
C ILE A 42 -28.34 -16.90 -37.16
N SER A 43 -28.17 -18.19 -37.47
CA SER A 43 -29.11 -18.94 -38.31
C SER A 43 -30.53 -19.04 -37.73
N ARG A 44 -30.66 -19.06 -36.40
CA ARG A 44 -31.96 -19.18 -35.71
C ARG A 44 -32.71 -17.86 -35.55
N HIS A 45 -31.98 -16.76 -35.43
CA HIS A 45 -32.55 -15.44 -35.13
C HIS A 45 -32.60 -14.51 -36.33
N ARG A 46 -32.05 -14.92 -37.49
CA ARG A 46 -32.01 -14.12 -38.72
C ARG A 46 -33.42 -13.82 -39.25
N PRO A 47 -33.83 -12.54 -39.33
CA PRO A 47 -35.07 -12.15 -40.00
C PRO A 47 -34.99 -12.43 -41.50
N THR A 48 -36.13 -12.77 -42.11
CA THR A 48 -36.25 -12.95 -43.55
C THR A 48 -35.94 -11.66 -44.30
N GLY A 49 -35.01 -11.70 -45.26
CA GLY A 49 -34.70 -10.57 -46.15
C GLY A 49 -33.46 -9.74 -45.79
N VAL A 50 -32.83 -9.96 -44.63
CA VAL A 50 -31.63 -9.22 -44.20
C VAL A 50 -30.36 -9.83 -44.82
N ARG A 51 -29.52 -9.01 -45.46
CA ARG A 51 -28.17 -9.42 -45.91
C ARG A 51 -27.23 -9.44 -44.71
N THR A 52 -26.58 -10.58 -44.48
CA THR A 52 -25.67 -10.78 -43.34
C THR A 52 -24.33 -11.31 -43.84
N ASP A 53 -23.23 -10.69 -43.44
CA ASP A 53 -21.88 -11.21 -43.63
C ASP A 53 -21.25 -11.55 -42.27
N ASP A 54 -20.45 -12.63 -42.20
CA ASP A 54 -19.83 -13.13 -40.97
C ASP A 54 -18.30 -13.20 -41.11
N LEU A 55 -17.62 -12.22 -40.50
CA LEU A 55 -16.17 -12.03 -40.62
C LEU A 55 -15.48 -12.34 -39.29
N ASN A 56 -14.33 -13.00 -39.36
CA ASN A 56 -13.53 -13.24 -38.16
C ASN A 56 -12.68 -12.02 -37.85
N ILE A 57 -12.64 -11.64 -36.57
CA ILE A 57 -11.65 -10.70 -36.05
C ILE A 57 -10.55 -11.46 -35.29
N PRO A 58 -9.34 -10.92 -35.17
CA PRO A 58 -8.26 -11.52 -34.39
C PRO A 58 -8.72 -11.87 -32.96
N THR A 59 -8.37 -13.07 -32.48
CA THR A 59 -8.90 -13.55 -31.21
C THR A 59 -8.33 -12.78 -30.03
N SER A 60 -9.17 -12.34 -29.09
CA SER A 60 -8.74 -11.58 -27.91
C SER A 60 -8.19 -12.43 -26.74
N ARG A 61 -8.20 -13.76 -26.89
CA ARG A 61 -7.92 -14.72 -25.80
C ARG A 61 -6.48 -15.24 -25.79
N HIS A 62 -5.82 -15.27 -26.94
CA HIS A 62 -4.44 -15.75 -27.06
C HIS A 62 -3.56 -14.73 -27.77
N GLY A 63 -2.46 -14.32 -27.13
CA GLY A 63 -1.55 -13.24 -27.57
C GLY A 63 -0.68 -13.56 -28.81
N LYS A 64 -1.09 -14.48 -29.68
CA LYS A 64 -0.46 -14.63 -31.00
C LYS A 64 -1.21 -13.75 -31.99
N GLN A 65 -0.54 -12.69 -32.46
CA GLN A 65 -1.02 -11.84 -33.54
C GLN A 65 -1.46 -12.69 -34.73
N THR A 66 -2.76 -12.73 -34.99
CA THR A 66 -3.27 -13.03 -36.32
C THR A 66 -3.46 -11.70 -37.02
N LYS A 67 -2.88 -11.54 -38.23
CA LYS A 67 -3.17 -10.40 -39.09
C LYS A 67 -4.68 -10.29 -39.28
N THR A 68 -5.18 -9.06 -39.35
CA THR A 68 -6.58 -8.74 -39.64
C THR A 68 -7.02 -9.45 -40.91
N ASP A 69 -8.22 -10.04 -40.89
CA ASP A 69 -8.73 -10.82 -42.03
C ASP A 69 -8.78 -9.90 -43.27
N PRO A 70 -8.09 -10.22 -44.38
CA PRO A 70 -8.14 -9.42 -45.60
C PRO A 70 -9.56 -9.21 -46.13
N ARG A 71 -10.50 -10.11 -45.77
CA ARG A 71 -11.92 -9.96 -46.10
C ARG A 71 -12.59 -8.81 -45.38
N LEU A 72 -12.11 -8.45 -44.18
CA LEU A 72 -12.61 -7.28 -43.46
C LEU A 72 -12.18 -6.00 -44.16
N GLU A 73 -10.94 -5.91 -44.62
CA GLU A 73 -10.49 -4.76 -45.43
C GLU A 73 -11.29 -4.63 -46.72
N ALA A 74 -11.50 -5.73 -47.44
CA ALA A 74 -12.31 -5.73 -48.66
C ALA A 74 -13.77 -5.30 -48.39
N ARG A 75 -14.37 -5.82 -47.31
CA ARG A 75 -15.76 -5.51 -46.96
C ARG A 75 -15.94 -4.06 -46.51
N LEU A 76 -14.98 -3.52 -45.76
CA LEU A 76 -14.92 -2.11 -45.38
C LEU A 76 -14.51 -1.19 -46.53
N ALA A 77 -14.17 -1.72 -47.71
CA ALA A 77 -13.96 -0.91 -48.91
C ALA A 77 -15.23 -0.82 -49.78
N GLU A 78 -16.24 -1.66 -49.52
CA GLU A 78 -17.56 -1.53 -50.16
C GLU A 78 -18.18 -0.18 -49.75
N GLY A 79 -18.84 0.50 -50.70
CA GLY A 79 -19.39 1.85 -50.51
C GLY A 79 -20.73 1.91 -49.77
N ASP A 80 -21.08 0.85 -49.05
CA ASP A 80 -22.25 0.78 -48.18
C ASP A 80 -21.88 1.06 -46.71
N ASP A 81 -22.89 1.32 -45.87
CA ASP A 81 -22.73 1.62 -44.44
C ASP A 81 -23.33 0.49 -43.58
N PRO A 82 -22.68 -0.70 -43.51
CA PRO A 82 -23.21 -1.81 -42.75
C PRO A 82 -23.18 -1.55 -41.24
N LEU A 83 -24.16 -2.12 -40.53
CA LEU A 83 -24.14 -2.19 -39.07
C LEU A 83 -23.15 -3.28 -38.64
N LEU A 84 -22.04 -2.87 -38.02
CA LEU A 84 -21.00 -3.78 -37.54
C LEU A 84 -21.36 -4.26 -36.13
N VAL A 85 -21.55 -5.58 -35.98
CA VAL A 85 -22.03 -6.19 -34.74
C VAL A 85 -20.99 -7.19 -34.21
N PRO A 86 -20.26 -6.83 -33.13
CA PRO A 86 -19.29 -7.74 -32.52
C PRO A 86 -19.97 -8.89 -31.76
N LEU A 87 -19.54 -10.14 -32.00
CA LEU A 87 -20.04 -11.34 -31.30
C LEU A 87 -18.91 -12.20 -30.70
N ARG A 88 -19.15 -12.77 -29.51
CA ARG A 88 -18.27 -13.73 -28.84
C ARG A 88 -19.07 -14.72 -28.00
N VAL A 89 -18.52 -15.91 -27.73
CA VAL A 89 -19.02 -16.81 -26.67
C VAL A 89 -18.34 -16.54 -25.33
N ALA A 90 -19.09 -16.28 -24.27
CA ALA A 90 -18.60 -16.24 -22.90
C ALA A 90 -18.85 -17.57 -22.18
N TRP A 91 -17.79 -18.11 -21.56
CA TRP A 91 -17.87 -19.29 -20.70
C TRP A 91 -17.91 -18.85 -19.24
N LEU A 92 -18.97 -19.20 -18.52
CA LEU A 92 -19.21 -18.75 -17.16
C LEU A 92 -18.74 -19.78 -16.13
N ALA A 93 -18.39 -19.28 -14.94
CA ALA A 93 -18.12 -20.11 -13.77
C ALA A 93 -19.40 -20.78 -13.24
N LYS A 94 -19.23 -21.77 -12.36
CA LYS A 94 -20.34 -22.41 -11.65
C LYS A 94 -20.95 -21.42 -10.66
N GLU A 95 -22.26 -21.37 -10.57
CA GLU A 95 -22.97 -20.57 -9.56
C GLU A 95 -22.85 -21.21 -8.17
N ARG A 96 -22.51 -20.39 -7.18
CA ARG A 96 -22.39 -20.74 -5.75
C ARG A 96 -22.87 -19.55 -4.95
N ASP A 97 -23.83 -19.77 -4.04
CA ASP A 97 -24.39 -18.71 -3.18
C ASP A 97 -24.92 -17.51 -3.97
N GLY A 98 -25.59 -17.75 -5.10
CA GLY A 98 -26.14 -16.72 -5.99
C GLY A 98 -25.09 -15.93 -6.79
N ARG A 99 -23.80 -16.28 -6.71
CA ARG A 99 -22.71 -15.65 -7.49
C ARG A 99 -21.92 -16.69 -8.28
N ARG A 100 -21.53 -16.37 -9.52
CA ARG A 100 -20.68 -17.27 -10.33
C ARG A 100 -19.21 -17.12 -9.97
N ARG A 101 -18.69 -17.99 -9.09
CA ARG A 101 -17.32 -17.93 -8.54
C ARG A 101 -16.47 -19.13 -8.96
N VAL A 102 -15.17 -18.91 -9.14
CA VAL A 102 -14.17 -19.95 -9.41
C VAL A 102 -13.42 -20.26 -8.13
N THR A 103 -13.24 -21.54 -7.83
CA THR A 103 -12.47 -21.97 -6.65
C THR A 103 -11.17 -22.67 -7.04
N LEU A 104 -10.25 -22.73 -6.09
CA LEU A 104 -8.96 -23.40 -6.22
C LEU A 104 -9.09 -24.87 -6.70
N LYS A 105 -10.14 -25.57 -6.27
CA LYS A 105 -10.46 -26.93 -6.74
C LYS A 105 -10.86 -26.98 -8.22
N ASP A 106 -11.58 -25.97 -8.72
CA ASP A 106 -11.98 -25.91 -10.14
C ASP A 106 -10.78 -25.63 -11.06
N ILE A 107 -9.83 -24.86 -10.55
CA ILE A 107 -8.56 -24.49 -11.18
C ILE A 107 -7.64 -25.71 -11.27
N LEU A 108 -7.42 -26.40 -10.15
CA LEU A 108 -6.49 -27.53 -10.05
C LEU A 108 -6.98 -28.79 -10.78
N ALA A 109 -8.30 -29.01 -10.90
CA ALA A 109 -8.81 -30.21 -11.55
C ALA A 109 -8.63 -30.20 -13.08
N LEU A 110 -8.94 -29.09 -13.76
CA LEU A 110 -9.10 -29.07 -15.23
C LEU A 110 -8.83 -27.69 -15.91
N GLY A 111 -8.15 -26.73 -15.27
CA GLY A 111 -7.80 -25.42 -15.84
C GLY A 111 -8.89 -24.33 -15.73
N ASP A 112 -8.76 -23.19 -16.43
CA ASP A 112 -9.70 -22.06 -16.32
C ASP A 112 -11.11 -22.42 -16.84
N PRO A 113 -12.17 -22.37 -16.02
CA PRO A 113 -13.55 -22.58 -16.47
C PRO A 113 -14.06 -21.52 -17.44
N ARG A 114 -13.42 -20.34 -17.52
CA ARG A 114 -13.80 -19.21 -18.37
C ARG A 114 -13.06 -19.17 -19.71
N ASP A 115 -11.99 -19.95 -19.83
CA ASP A 115 -11.31 -20.26 -21.09
C ASP A 115 -11.07 -21.77 -21.23
N PRO A 116 -12.16 -22.56 -21.33
CA PRO A 116 -12.07 -24.02 -21.39
C PRO A 116 -11.39 -24.48 -22.68
N ASN A 117 -10.54 -25.49 -22.57
CA ASN A 117 -10.02 -26.21 -23.73
C ASN A 117 -11.15 -26.91 -24.51
N PHE A 118 -10.86 -27.34 -25.75
CA PHE A 118 -11.85 -27.94 -26.66
C PHE A 118 -12.66 -29.10 -26.04
N ILE A 119 -12.02 -29.96 -25.25
CA ILE A 119 -12.68 -31.09 -24.60
C ILE A 119 -13.69 -30.60 -23.57
N ARG A 120 -13.30 -29.64 -22.74
CA ARG A 120 -14.16 -29.05 -21.71
C ARG A 120 -15.29 -28.22 -22.30
N GLN A 121 -15.08 -27.51 -23.41
CA GLN A 121 -16.14 -26.80 -24.14
C GLN A 121 -17.28 -27.76 -24.52
N ARG A 122 -16.92 -28.95 -25.00
CA ARG A 122 -17.89 -29.99 -25.38
C ARG A 122 -18.61 -30.58 -24.16
N TRP A 123 -17.90 -30.77 -23.05
CA TRP A 123 -18.48 -31.21 -21.78
C TRP A 123 -19.48 -30.19 -21.21
N VAL A 124 -19.06 -28.93 -21.05
CA VAL A 124 -19.89 -27.84 -20.50
C VAL A 124 -21.16 -27.69 -21.33
N ARG A 125 -21.05 -27.70 -22.66
CA ARG A 125 -22.22 -27.68 -23.55
C ARG A 125 -23.21 -28.81 -23.28
N THR A 126 -22.72 -30.01 -22.96
CA THR A 126 -23.56 -31.19 -22.81
C THR A 126 -24.24 -31.24 -21.44
N PHE A 127 -23.49 -30.87 -20.39
CA PHE A 127 -23.89 -31.10 -19.00
C PHE A 127 -24.19 -29.83 -18.19
N ALA A 128 -23.78 -28.65 -18.67
CA ALA A 128 -23.97 -27.36 -17.98
C ALA A 128 -24.18 -26.20 -19.00
N PRO A 129 -25.25 -26.26 -19.82
CA PRO A 129 -25.51 -25.26 -20.86
C PRO A 129 -25.80 -23.86 -20.30
N ASP A 130 -26.23 -23.76 -19.04
CA ASP A 130 -26.40 -22.53 -18.27
C ASP A 130 -25.10 -21.72 -18.10
N ARG A 131 -23.94 -22.31 -18.44
CA ARG A 131 -22.62 -21.68 -18.37
C ARG A 131 -22.13 -21.13 -19.71
N ILE A 132 -22.96 -21.15 -20.74
CA ILE A 132 -22.65 -20.65 -22.08
C ILE A 132 -23.55 -19.46 -22.36
N GLN A 133 -22.96 -18.32 -22.70
CA GLN A 133 -23.71 -17.14 -23.17
C GLN A 133 -23.06 -16.57 -24.42
N ILE A 134 -23.88 -16.01 -25.31
CA ILE A 134 -23.40 -15.22 -26.45
C ILE A 134 -23.38 -13.76 -26.02
N VAL A 135 -22.24 -13.11 -26.20
CA VAL A 135 -22.02 -11.71 -25.89
C VAL A 135 -22.11 -10.92 -27.18
N GLN A 136 -22.99 -9.94 -27.20
CA GLN A 136 -23.09 -8.94 -28.26
C GLN A 136 -22.48 -7.63 -27.77
N GLY A 137 -21.46 -7.15 -28.47
CA GLY A 137 -20.93 -5.80 -28.27
C GLY A 137 -21.88 -4.74 -28.81
N GLU A 138 -21.75 -3.51 -28.31
CA GLU A 138 -22.48 -2.35 -28.84
C GLU A 138 -22.28 -2.24 -30.37
N PRO A 139 -23.35 -2.33 -31.18
CA PRO A 139 -23.27 -2.17 -32.62
C PRO A 139 -22.87 -0.75 -33.03
N ALA A 140 -22.17 -0.60 -34.14
CA ALA A 140 -21.88 0.71 -34.71
C ALA A 140 -21.88 0.67 -36.24
N PRO A 141 -22.41 1.70 -36.93
CA PRO A 141 -22.31 1.80 -38.38
C PRO A 141 -20.86 2.10 -38.81
N ARG A 142 -20.52 1.68 -40.04
CA ARG A 142 -19.21 1.87 -40.70
C ARG A 142 -18.81 3.36 -40.67
N SER A 143 -19.73 4.24 -41.05
CA SER A 143 -19.55 5.69 -41.15
C SER A 143 -19.16 6.34 -39.82
N GLN A 144 -19.76 5.89 -38.70
CA GLN A 144 -19.44 6.38 -37.37
C GLN A 144 -18.03 5.96 -36.93
N LEU A 145 -17.64 4.72 -37.21
CA LEU A 145 -16.28 4.23 -36.91
C LEU A 145 -15.23 4.92 -37.77
N GLU A 146 -15.54 5.16 -39.05
CA GLU A 146 -14.67 5.88 -39.97
C GLU A 146 -14.48 7.35 -39.56
N THR A 147 -15.55 8.03 -39.12
CA THR A 147 -15.46 9.39 -38.56
C THR A 147 -14.56 9.44 -37.32
N ARG A 148 -14.73 8.49 -36.39
CA ARG A 148 -13.88 8.36 -35.19
C ARG A 148 -12.44 7.97 -35.49
N TRP A 149 -12.21 7.28 -36.60
CA TRP A 149 -10.87 6.98 -37.11
C TRP A 149 -10.26 8.25 -37.72
N GLN A 150 -11.01 9.10 -38.41
CA GLN A 150 -10.47 10.33 -38.99
C GLN A 150 -10.24 11.47 -37.97
N ASP A 151 -10.82 11.38 -36.77
CA ASP A 151 -10.70 12.39 -35.71
C ASP A 151 -9.23 12.61 -35.28
N PRO A 152 -8.70 13.85 -35.26
CA PRO A 152 -7.34 14.16 -34.81
C PRO A 152 -7.04 13.79 -33.35
N GLY A 153 -8.06 13.59 -32.50
CA GLY A 153 -7.92 13.02 -31.15
C GLY A 153 -8.05 11.49 -31.06
N GLY A 154 -8.38 10.82 -32.18
CA GLY A 154 -8.59 9.38 -32.29
C GLY A 154 -7.38 8.60 -32.79
N ARG A 155 -7.45 7.26 -32.72
CA ARG A 155 -6.42 6.35 -33.27
C ARG A 155 -6.53 6.19 -34.78
N GLY A 156 -6.30 7.28 -35.49
CA GLY A 156 -6.63 7.44 -36.90
C GLY A 156 -5.58 7.04 -37.92
N PRO A 157 -5.79 7.41 -39.20
CA PRO A 157 -4.81 7.19 -40.27
C PRO A 157 -3.46 7.85 -39.96
N ALA A 158 -3.46 8.93 -39.17
CA ALA A 158 -2.27 9.61 -38.67
C ALA A 158 -1.40 8.78 -37.70
N GLU A 159 -1.94 7.71 -37.11
CA GLU A 159 -1.20 6.74 -36.27
C GLU A 159 -0.71 5.51 -37.08
N GLY A 160 -0.92 5.49 -38.41
CA GLY A 160 -0.46 4.42 -39.29
C GLY A 160 -1.28 3.11 -39.19
N THR A 161 -2.48 3.16 -38.59
CA THR A 161 -3.39 2.02 -38.45
C THR A 161 -4.37 1.94 -39.62
N SER A 162 -4.65 0.74 -40.14
CA SER A 162 -5.71 0.56 -41.13
C SER A 162 -7.09 0.70 -40.49
N LEU A 163 -8.10 1.08 -41.28
CA LEU A 163 -9.50 1.13 -40.80
C LEU A 163 -9.95 -0.24 -40.25
N ALA A 164 -9.53 -1.34 -40.87
CA ALA A 164 -9.86 -2.69 -40.42
C ALA A 164 -9.23 -3.04 -39.06
N ASP A 165 -7.99 -2.61 -38.82
CA ASP A 165 -7.32 -2.76 -37.52
C ASP A 165 -8.05 -1.96 -36.43
N PHE A 166 -8.45 -0.73 -36.75
CA PHE A 166 -9.21 0.13 -35.85
C PHE A 166 -10.59 -0.46 -35.53
N VAL A 167 -11.32 -0.94 -36.55
CA VAL A 167 -12.63 -1.60 -36.40
C VAL A 167 -12.49 -2.87 -35.54
N SER A 168 -11.47 -3.71 -35.79
CA SER A 168 -11.20 -4.91 -34.99
C SER A 168 -10.94 -4.56 -33.52
N LEU A 169 -10.15 -3.51 -33.25
CA LEU A 169 -9.88 -3.04 -31.90
C LEU A 169 -11.16 -2.51 -31.22
N LYS A 170 -11.99 -1.73 -31.92
CA LYS A 170 -13.24 -1.19 -31.39
C LYS A 170 -14.26 -2.30 -31.12
N ALA A 171 -14.38 -3.26 -32.03
CA ALA A 171 -15.22 -4.44 -31.87
C ALA A 171 -14.81 -5.24 -30.62
N TRP A 172 -13.51 -5.43 -30.43
CA TRP A 172 -12.99 -6.08 -29.24
C TRP A 172 -13.29 -5.29 -27.96
N LEU A 173 -13.08 -3.97 -27.93
CA LEU A 173 -13.42 -3.13 -26.77
C LEU A 173 -14.91 -3.19 -26.43
N ALA A 174 -15.79 -3.21 -27.45
CA ALA A 174 -17.23 -3.37 -27.28
C ALA A 174 -17.59 -4.74 -26.69
N LEU A 175 -16.97 -5.82 -27.19
CA LEU A 175 -17.12 -7.17 -26.64
C LEU A 175 -16.67 -7.27 -25.19
N GLU A 176 -15.55 -6.62 -24.83
CA GLU A 176 -15.10 -6.61 -23.44
C GLU A 176 -16.05 -5.85 -22.51
N ARG A 177 -16.62 -4.72 -22.95
CA ARG A 177 -17.61 -3.99 -22.13
C ARG A 177 -18.87 -4.83 -21.91
N ALA A 178 -19.38 -5.48 -22.95
CA ALA A 178 -20.54 -6.35 -22.85
C ALA A 178 -20.26 -7.60 -22.00
N GLU A 179 -19.09 -8.23 -22.14
CA GLU A 179 -18.69 -9.37 -21.32
C GLU A 179 -18.45 -8.99 -19.84
N ARG A 180 -17.98 -7.77 -19.56
CA ARG A 180 -17.87 -7.22 -18.20
C ARG A 180 -19.23 -7.07 -17.52
N ALA A 181 -20.26 -6.63 -18.24
CA ALA A 181 -21.63 -6.54 -17.71
C ALA A 181 -22.17 -7.91 -17.25
N LEU A 182 -21.74 -9.00 -17.90
CA LEU A 182 -22.14 -10.37 -17.57
C LEU A 182 -21.30 -11.00 -16.45
N ARG A 183 -20.00 -10.69 -16.36
CA ARG A 183 -19.06 -11.30 -15.41
C ARG A 183 -18.86 -10.50 -14.10
N GLY A 184 -19.33 -9.26 -14.05
CA GLY A 184 -19.05 -8.31 -12.98
C GLY A 184 -17.74 -7.55 -13.17
N THR A 185 -17.59 -6.42 -12.47
CA THR A 185 -16.47 -5.47 -12.59
C THR A 185 -15.11 -5.99 -12.09
N ARG A 186 -15.11 -7.11 -11.37
CA ARG A 186 -13.92 -7.80 -10.84
C ARG A 186 -12.87 -8.13 -11.90
N TYR A 187 -13.21 -8.06 -13.19
CA TYR A 187 -12.32 -8.32 -14.32
C TYR A 187 -12.06 -7.10 -15.21
N LYS A 188 -11.94 -5.90 -14.62
CA LYS A 188 -11.36 -4.73 -15.31
C LYS A 188 -9.86 -4.95 -15.54
N VAL A 189 -9.55 -5.92 -16.40
CA VAL A 189 -8.19 -6.28 -16.78
C VAL A 189 -7.82 -5.55 -18.06
N PRO A 190 -6.79 -4.71 -18.05
CA PRO A 190 -6.25 -4.20 -19.29
C PRO A 190 -5.44 -5.30 -19.98
N LYS A 191 -5.95 -5.77 -21.11
CA LYS A 191 -5.16 -6.62 -22.00
C LYS A 191 -4.37 -5.72 -22.95
N PHE A 192 -3.12 -6.09 -23.23
CA PHE A 192 -2.24 -5.44 -24.22
C PHE A 192 -1.83 -3.97 -23.90
N ILE A 193 -1.73 -3.58 -22.61
CA ILE A 193 -1.26 -2.24 -22.21
C ILE A 193 0.03 -1.86 -22.92
N GLY A 194 1.01 -2.76 -22.90
CA GLY A 194 2.32 -2.51 -23.48
C GLY A 194 2.23 -2.20 -24.98
N GLU A 195 1.42 -2.95 -25.74
CA GLU A 195 1.30 -2.74 -27.18
C GLU A 195 0.51 -1.47 -27.52
N VAL A 196 -0.57 -1.23 -26.76
CA VAL A 196 -1.40 -0.03 -26.88
C VAL A 196 -0.57 1.22 -26.60
N LEU A 197 0.16 1.23 -25.49
CA LEU A 197 0.97 2.36 -25.07
C LEU A 197 2.12 2.58 -26.04
N PHE A 198 2.83 1.51 -26.42
CA PHE A 198 3.98 1.59 -27.31
C PHE A 198 3.61 2.20 -28.66
N ARG A 199 2.42 1.91 -29.20
CA ARG A 199 1.97 2.45 -30.49
C ARG A 199 1.39 3.87 -30.41
N SER A 200 1.17 4.41 -29.22
CA SER A 200 0.57 5.74 -29.07
C SER A 200 1.50 6.83 -29.60
N ARG A 201 0.92 7.86 -30.24
CA ARG A 201 1.67 9.00 -30.77
C ARG A 201 2.51 9.69 -29.70
N GLY A 202 1.93 9.93 -28.52
CA GLY A 202 2.64 10.55 -27.39
C GLY A 202 3.87 9.74 -26.96
N PHE A 203 3.76 8.41 -26.93
CA PHE A 203 4.89 7.54 -26.62
C PHE A 203 5.96 7.61 -27.71
N GLN A 204 5.58 7.51 -28.99
CA GLN A 204 6.52 7.56 -30.11
C GLN A 204 7.23 8.92 -30.25
N GLN A 205 6.52 10.03 -29.99
CA GLN A 205 7.12 11.37 -29.95
C GLN A 205 8.12 11.52 -28.80
N GLY A 206 7.79 11.01 -27.61
CA GLY A 206 8.73 11.01 -26.49
C GLY A 206 9.95 10.14 -26.76
N VAL A 207 9.78 8.98 -27.41
CA VAL A 207 10.90 8.13 -27.88
C VAL A 207 11.81 8.88 -28.84
N ALA A 208 11.24 9.61 -29.82
CA ALA A 208 12.03 10.42 -30.75
C ALA A 208 12.79 11.56 -30.05
N THR A 209 12.17 12.19 -29.06
CA THR A 209 12.80 13.26 -28.25
C THR A 209 13.97 12.72 -27.43
N LEU A 210 13.79 11.57 -26.78
CA LEU A 210 14.85 10.88 -26.03
C LEU A 210 15.99 10.43 -26.95
N ALA A 211 15.66 9.92 -28.14
CA ALA A 211 16.65 9.51 -29.12
C ALA A 211 17.53 10.68 -29.56
N ALA A 212 16.92 11.86 -29.78
CA ALA A 212 17.66 13.09 -30.09
C ALA A 212 18.51 13.59 -28.91
N ALA A 213 18.01 13.48 -27.68
CA ALA A 213 18.74 13.92 -26.48
C ALA A 213 19.97 13.04 -26.16
N GLU A 214 19.88 11.73 -26.40
CA GLU A 214 21.00 10.78 -26.19
C GLU A 214 21.87 10.57 -27.45
N ASP A 215 21.58 11.27 -28.55
CA ASP A 215 22.26 11.13 -29.86
C ASP A 215 22.32 9.66 -30.36
N VAL A 216 21.17 8.98 -30.34
CA VAL A 216 21.04 7.61 -30.83
C VAL A 216 19.94 7.48 -31.89
N PRO A 217 20.01 6.48 -32.79
CA PRO A 217 18.94 6.24 -33.75
C PRO A 217 17.60 5.94 -33.06
N VAL A 218 16.50 6.51 -33.59
CA VAL A 218 15.14 6.32 -33.06
C VAL A 218 14.79 4.83 -32.92
N GLU A 219 15.20 3.99 -33.87
CA GLU A 219 14.96 2.54 -33.82
C GLU A 219 15.65 1.89 -32.60
N THR A 220 16.86 2.32 -32.26
CA THR A 220 17.57 1.83 -31.07
C THR A 220 16.84 2.24 -29.80
N MET A 221 16.35 3.49 -29.73
CA MET A 221 15.56 3.96 -28.59
C MET A 221 14.21 3.25 -28.49
N GLN A 222 13.54 2.96 -29.61
CA GLN A 222 12.32 2.15 -29.66
C GLN A 222 12.55 0.74 -29.11
N GLN A 223 13.66 0.09 -29.47
CA GLN A 223 14.00 -1.23 -28.95
C GLN A 223 14.29 -1.19 -27.43
N ARG A 224 15.05 -0.18 -26.96
CA ARG A 224 15.33 0.02 -25.52
C ARG A 224 14.04 0.25 -24.71
N THR A 225 13.22 1.21 -25.13
CA THR A 225 11.96 1.55 -24.45
C THR A 225 10.94 0.41 -24.52
N GLY A 226 10.88 -0.33 -25.64
CA GLY A 226 10.06 -1.53 -25.77
C GLY A 226 10.49 -2.66 -24.82
N ARG A 227 11.80 -2.80 -24.56
CA ARG A 227 12.32 -3.74 -23.55
C ARG A 227 11.92 -3.30 -22.14
N TYR A 228 12.08 -2.03 -21.80
CA TYR A 228 11.66 -1.50 -20.49
C TYR A 228 10.16 -1.64 -20.28
N LEU A 229 9.36 -1.44 -21.32
CA LEU A 229 7.91 -1.60 -21.21
C LEU A 229 7.51 -3.06 -20.95
N LYS A 230 8.19 -4.03 -21.59
CA LYS A 230 8.01 -5.46 -21.28
C LYS A 230 8.49 -5.83 -19.87
N GLU A 231 9.54 -5.17 -19.40
CA GLU A 231 10.08 -5.34 -18.05
C GLU A 231 9.12 -4.80 -16.99
N ILE A 232 8.46 -3.67 -17.24
CA ILE A 232 7.56 -3.02 -16.28
C ILE A 232 6.16 -3.64 -16.35
N ALA A 233 5.55 -3.72 -17.53
CA ALA A 233 4.11 -3.93 -17.67
C ALA A 233 3.61 -5.24 -17.05
N ALA A 234 2.52 -5.14 -16.27
CA ALA A 234 1.81 -6.29 -15.74
C ALA A 234 1.02 -7.01 -16.84
N THR A 235 0.88 -8.33 -16.71
CA THR A 235 0.16 -9.18 -17.68
C THR A 235 -0.98 -9.92 -16.99
N HIS A 236 -1.98 -9.19 -16.50
CA HIS A 236 -3.12 -9.73 -15.77
C HIS A 236 -3.78 -10.95 -16.45
N SER A 237 -3.92 -12.03 -15.70
CA SER A 237 -4.67 -13.22 -16.10
C SER A 237 -5.73 -13.53 -15.03
N PRO A 238 -7.04 -13.46 -15.36
CA PRO A 238 -8.11 -13.81 -14.42
C PRO A 238 -7.92 -15.17 -13.74
N PHE A 239 -7.46 -16.17 -14.49
CA PHE A 239 -7.14 -17.49 -13.97
C PHE A 239 -6.05 -17.46 -12.89
N VAL A 240 -4.96 -16.75 -13.16
CA VAL A 240 -3.82 -16.68 -12.23
C VAL A 240 -4.19 -15.87 -11.01
N ILE A 241 -4.95 -14.79 -11.17
CA ILE A 241 -5.47 -13.98 -10.06
C ILE A 241 -6.29 -14.86 -9.11
N ASP A 242 -7.26 -15.63 -9.62
CA ASP A 242 -8.09 -16.50 -8.79
C ASP A 242 -7.26 -17.60 -8.10
N ALA A 243 -6.29 -18.19 -8.80
CA ALA A 243 -5.42 -19.24 -8.27
C ALA A 243 -4.51 -18.72 -7.15
N VAL A 244 -3.84 -17.60 -7.41
CA VAL A 244 -2.93 -16.93 -6.48
C VAL A 244 -3.71 -16.44 -5.26
N THR A 245 -4.87 -15.82 -5.45
CA THR A 245 -5.67 -15.32 -4.32
C THR A 245 -6.24 -16.45 -3.48
N GLY A 246 -6.65 -17.56 -4.10
CA GLY A 246 -7.05 -18.75 -3.36
C GLY A 246 -5.89 -19.34 -2.53
N LEU A 247 -4.68 -19.36 -3.10
CA LEU A 247 -3.48 -19.80 -2.37
C LEU A 247 -3.16 -18.85 -1.22
N MET A 248 -3.29 -17.54 -1.43
CA MET A 248 -3.11 -16.52 -0.40
C MET A 248 -4.08 -16.72 0.75
N GLY A 249 -5.38 -16.91 0.47
CA GLY A 249 -6.38 -17.20 1.52
C GLY A 249 -6.03 -18.44 2.33
N TRP A 250 -5.53 -19.50 1.67
CA TRP A 250 -5.04 -20.68 2.38
C TRP A 250 -3.82 -20.37 3.26
N ILE A 251 -2.82 -19.65 2.76
CA ILE A 251 -1.62 -19.26 3.54
C ILE A 251 -2.01 -18.41 4.75
N ILE A 252 -2.90 -17.43 4.57
CA ILE A 252 -3.41 -16.59 5.66
C ILE A 252 -4.08 -17.47 6.71
N SER A 253 -4.93 -18.42 6.30
CA SER A 253 -5.62 -19.34 7.22
C SER A 253 -4.71 -20.29 8.00
N LEU A 254 -3.44 -20.47 7.59
CA LEU A 254 -2.50 -21.31 8.32
C LEU A 254 -2.00 -20.64 9.61
N GLY A 255 -1.76 -19.32 9.56
CA GLY A 255 -1.15 -18.57 10.67
C GLY A 255 -2.07 -17.57 11.35
N TYR A 256 -3.12 -17.13 10.67
CA TYR A 256 -4.04 -16.11 11.16
C TYR A 256 -5.48 -16.64 11.20
N HIS A 257 -6.16 -16.40 12.31
CA HIS A 257 -7.52 -16.90 12.53
C HIS A 257 -8.58 -16.04 11.86
N HIS A 258 -8.36 -14.72 11.82
CA HIS A 258 -9.32 -13.77 11.30
C HIS A 258 -8.63 -12.64 10.53
N LEU A 259 -9.23 -12.26 9.41
CA LEU A 259 -8.89 -11.05 8.65
C LEU A 259 -10.06 -10.09 8.80
N ASP A 260 -9.87 -9.03 9.56
CA ASP A 260 -10.89 -8.06 9.92
C ASP A 260 -10.78 -6.80 9.07
N TYR A 261 -11.86 -6.45 8.36
CA TYR A 261 -11.97 -5.25 7.54
C TYR A 261 -13.41 -4.78 7.43
N SER A 262 -13.61 -3.48 7.17
CA SER A 262 -14.94 -2.94 6.91
C SER A 262 -15.36 -3.15 5.46
N SER A 263 -16.29 -4.07 5.24
CA SER A 263 -16.92 -4.29 3.93
C SER A 263 -17.71 -3.07 3.45
N GLU A 264 -18.24 -2.26 4.37
CA GLU A 264 -18.94 -1.00 4.04
C GLU A 264 -17.99 0.03 3.45
N LYS A 265 -16.87 0.31 4.12
CA LYS A 265 -15.82 1.21 3.59
C LYS A 265 -15.30 0.73 2.24
N LEU A 266 -15.15 -0.58 2.06
CA LEU A 266 -14.80 -1.15 0.76
C LEU A 266 -15.89 -0.87 -0.29
N GLN A 267 -17.17 -1.00 0.02
CA GLN A 267 -18.23 -0.64 -0.93
C GLN A 267 -18.25 0.86 -1.28
N GLU A 268 -17.94 1.74 -0.34
CA GLU A 268 -17.79 3.18 -0.60
C GLU A 268 -16.62 3.45 -1.55
N LEU A 269 -15.45 2.88 -1.27
CA LEU A 269 -14.29 2.96 -2.16
C LEU A 269 -14.59 2.38 -3.54
N TYR A 270 -15.38 1.31 -3.61
CA TYR A 270 -15.77 0.70 -4.88
C TYR A 270 -16.61 1.66 -5.72
N LYS A 271 -17.57 2.36 -5.11
CA LYS A 271 -18.37 3.40 -5.78
C LYS A 271 -17.47 4.54 -6.25
N LEU A 272 -16.57 5.01 -5.38
CA LEU A 272 -15.63 6.08 -5.71
C LEU A 272 -14.72 5.73 -6.89
N GLY A 273 -14.29 4.47 -7.00
CA GLY A 273 -13.49 3.97 -8.12
C GLY A 273 -14.23 3.83 -9.45
N GLN A 274 -15.54 4.04 -9.49
CA GLN A 274 -16.30 4.14 -10.75
C GLN A 274 -16.05 5.49 -11.44
N ASP A 275 -15.97 6.54 -10.63
CA ASP A 275 -15.85 7.93 -11.10
C ASP A 275 -14.38 8.39 -11.16
N HIS A 276 -13.56 7.95 -10.20
CA HIS A 276 -12.18 8.41 -10.04
C HIS A 276 -11.14 7.29 -10.20
N SER A 277 -9.90 7.66 -10.49
CA SER A 277 -8.78 6.71 -10.41
C SER A 277 -8.33 6.56 -8.96
N LEU A 278 -8.38 5.33 -8.43
CA LEU A 278 -7.96 5.04 -7.05
C LEU A 278 -6.49 4.64 -6.98
N VAL A 279 -5.83 5.10 -5.92
CA VAL A 279 -4.45 4.77 -5.60
C VAL A 279 -4.36 4.30 -4.15
N PHE A 280 -4.21 3.00 -3.93
CA PHE A 280 -4.05 2.41 -2.61
C PHE A 280 -2.62 2.57 -2.10
N LEU A 281 -2.47 3.18 -0.92
CA LEU A 281 -1.20 3.46 -0.27
C LEU A 281 -1.14 2.76 1.09
N PRO A 282 -0.87 1.44 1.11
CA PRO A 282 -0.74 0.70 2.35
C PRO A 282 0.52 1.01 3.15
N SER A 283 0.43 0.84 4.47
CA SER A 283 1.58 0.68 5.37
C SER A 283 2.31 -0.64 5.09
N HIS A 284 3.63 -0.68 5.27
CA HIS A 284 4.42 -1.90 5.06
C HIS A 284 5.04 -2.44 6.35
N LYS A 285 4.45 -3.47 6.95
CA LYS A 285 4.90 -4.13 8.19
C LYS A 285 5.40 -5.55 7.95
N SER A 286 4.78 -6.30 7.04
CA SER A 286 5.04 -7.71 6.78
C SER A 286 5.14 -8.03 5.29
N ASN A 287 5.78 -9.14 4.94
CA ASN A 287 5.71 -9.67 3.57
C ASN A 287 4.29 -10.17 3.20
N ALA A 288 3.46 -10.43 4.21
CA ALA A 288 2.07 -10.84 4.02
C ALA A 288 1.15 -9.67 3.62
N ASP A 289 1.56 -8.41 3.83
CA ASP A 289 0.75 -7.21 3.58
C ASP A 289 0.11 -7.21 2.18
N HIS A 290 0.91 -7.54 1.16
CA HIS A 290 0.46 -7.63 -0.23
C HIS A 290 -0.64 -8.67 -0.41
N LEU A 291 -0.48 -9.83 0.24
CA LEU A 291 -1.42 -10.94 0.15
C LEU A 291 -2.74 -10.57 0.82
N VAL A 292 -2.67 -9.88 1.96
CA VAL A 292 -3.81 -9.48 2.77
C VAL A 292 -4.70 -8.48 2.03
N LEU A 293 -4.13 -7.38 1.53
CA LEU A 293 -4.90 -6.36 0.83
C LEU A 293 -5.49 -6.93 -0.48
N GLN A 294 -4.69 -7.67 -1.24
CA GLN A 294 -5.16 -8.33 -2.46
C GLN A 294 -6.32 -9.29 -2.19
N TYR A 295 -6.23 -10.09 -1.12
CA TYR A 295 -7.29 -11.01 -0.72
C TYR A 295 -8.56 -10.27 -0.29
N ALA A 296 -8.45 -9.24 0.55
CA ALA A 296 -9.60 -8.45 1.00
C ALA A 296 -10.34 -7.77 -0.17
N LEU A 297 -9.61 -7.16 -1.10
CA LEU A 297 -10.19 -6.56 -2.30
C LEU A 297 -10.87 -7.62 -3.17
N TYR A 298 -10.22 -8.75 -3.38
CA TYR A 298 -10.78 -9.86 -4.15
C TYR A 298 -12.07 -10.39 -3.54
N GLU A 299 -12.15 -10.61 -2.22
CA GLU A 299 -13.37 -11.07 -1.55
C GLU A 299 -14.56 -10.11 -1.73
N ASN A 300 -14.27 -8.81 -1.87
CA ASN A 300 -15.26 -7.74 -2.04
C ASN A 300 -15.51 -7.36 -3.50
N ASP A 301 -15.16 -8.23 -4.44
CA ASP A 301 -15.42 -8.05 -5.88
C ASP A 301 -14.76 -6.80 -6.51
N PHE A 302 -13.73 -6.24 -5.86
CA PHE A 302 -12.93 -5.16 -6.43
C PHE A 302 -12.16 -5.61 -7.67
N PRO A 303 -11.93 -4.69 -8.64
CA PRO A 303 -10.92 -4.91 -9.67
C PRO A 303 -9.54 -5.14 -9.05
N PRO A 304 -8.71 -6.02 -9.62
CA PRO A 304 -7.35 -6.25 -9.15
C PRO A 304 -6.52 -4.97 -9.28
N ASN A 305 -5.76 -4.66 -8.23
CA ASN A 305 -4.83 -3.54 -8.23
C ASN A 305 -3.62 -3.83 -9.13
N HIS A 306 -3.13 -2.78 -9.78
CA HIS A 306 -1.81 -2.78 -10.39
C HIS A 306 -0.81 -2.41 -9.29
N THR A 307 -0.11 -3.40 -8.77
CA THR A 307 0.76 -3.22 -7.60
C THR A 307 2.21 -3.02 -8.03
N ALA A 308 2.88 -1.98 -7.53
CA ALA A 308 4.30 -1.78 -7.75
C ALA A 308 5.11 -2.78 -6.90
N GLY A 309 5.91 -3.62 -7.54
CA GLY A 309 6.81 -4.57 -6.89
C GLY A 309 8.28 -4.32 -7.20
N GLY A 310 9.18 -4.62 -6.27
CA GLY A 310 10.61 -4.57 -6.53
C GLY A 310 11.08 -5.74 -7.42
N THR A 311 12.02 -5.51 -8.32
CA THR A 311 12.61 -6.56 -9.21
C THR A 311 13.22 -7.74 -8.46
N ASN A 312 13.47 -7.66 -7.15
CA ASN A 312 13.98 -8.76 -6.34
C ASN A 312 13.03 -9.98 -6.28
N LEU A 313 11.72 -9.77 -6.48
CA LEU A 313 10.71 -10.82 -6.48
C LEU A 313 10.54 -11.47 -7.88
N ASP A 314 11.28 -10.99 -8.88
CA ASP A 314 11.19 -11.43 -10.27
C ASP A 314 12.17 -12.56 -10.59
N PHE A 315 11.99 -13.72 -9.94
CA PHE A 315 12.76 -14.93 -10.24
C PHE A 315 11.85 -16.05 -10.77
N LEU A 316 12.36 -16.89 -11.66
CA LEU A 316 11.61 -18.02 -12.20
C LEU A 316 11.41 -19.09 -11.10
N PRO A 317 10.22 -19.68 -10.93
CA PRO A 317 8.96 -19.51 -11.67
C PRO A 317 7.99 -18.46 -11.09
N VAL A 318 8.33 -17.82 -9.96
CA VAL A 318 7.45 -16.95 -9.17
C VAL A 318 7.15 -15.62 -9.88
N GLY A 319 8.17 -14.97 -10.46
CA GLY A 319 8.05 -13.68 -11.15
C GLY A 319 6.96 -13.66 -12.23
N PRO A 320 6.96 -14.55 -13.22
CA PRO A 320 5.91 -14.61 -14.24
C PRO A 320 4.49 -14.86 -13.70
N MET A 321 4.35 -15.57 -12.57
CA MET A 321 3.05 -15.78 -11.93
C MET A 321 2.55 -14.49 -11.26
N ILE A 322 3.45 -13.81 -10.55
CA ILE A 322 3.18 -12.54 -9.86
C ILE A 322 2.85 -11.41 -10.86
N ARG A 323 3.53 -11.33 -12.02
CA ARG A 323 3.13 -10.35 -13.06
C ARG A 323 1.72 -10.57 -13.58
N ARG A 324 1.28 -11.82 -13.56
CA ARG A 324 -0.05 -12.22 -14.00
C ARG A 324 -1.13 -11.98 -12.94
N SER A 325 -0.75 -11.78 -11.68
CA SER A 325 -1.67 -11.36 -10.62
C SER A 325 -1.87 -9.84 -10.56
N GLY A 326 -1.07 -9.07 -11.29
CA GLY A 326 -1.21 -7.61 -11.42
C GLY A 326 0.00 -6.78 -10.99
N ILE A 327 1.07 -7.43 -10.52
CA ILE A 327 2.28 -6.73 -10.09
C ILE A 327 3.11 -6.27 -11.29
N PHE A 328 3.46 -4.98 -11.30
CA PHE A 328 4.40 -4.39 -12.25
C PHE A 328 5.73 -4.12 -11.54
N PHE A 329 6.84 -4.52 -12.17
CA PHE A 329 8.14 -4.51 -11.50
C PHE A 329 8.90 -3.20 -11.75
N ILE A 330 9.44 -2.64 -10.66
CA ILE A 330 10.23 -1.42 -10.66
C ILE A 330 11.63 -1.71 -10.13
N ARG A 331 12.64 -1.15 -10.78
CA ARG A 331 14.02 -1.18 -10.32
C ARG A 331 14.19 -0.39 -9.03
N ARG A 332 15.11 -0.81 -8.16
CA ARG A 332 15.46 -0.03 -6.95
C ARG A 332 16.14 1.30 -7.28
N GLU A 333 16.99 1.31 -8.30
CA GLU A 333 17.75 2.48 -8.73
C GLU A 333 17.61 2.66 -10.24
N PHE A 334 17.02 3.79 -10.63
CA PHE A 334 16.85 4.19 -12.02
C PHE A 334 16.91 5.73 -12.16
N LYS A 335 17.53 6.41 -11.20
CA LYS A 335 17.61 7.88 -11.15
C LYS A 335 18.31 8.48 -12.37
N ASP A 336 19.28 7.78 -12.95
CA ASP A 336 20.03 8.30 -14.10
C ASP A 336 19.59 7.67 -15.43
N ASN A 337 18.48 6.91 -15.43
CA ASN A 337 17.95 6.25 -16.62
C ASN A 337 16.68 6.95 -17.12
N GLU A 338 16.85 8.03 -17.88
CA GLU A 338 15.75 8.82 -18.44
C GLU A 338 14.79 8.00 -19.33
N PRO A 339 15.25 7.12 -20.24
CA PRO A 339 14.34 6.29 -21.01
C PRO A 339 13.47 5.37 -20.14
N TYR A 340 14.01 4.83 -19.05
CA TYR A 340 13.23 4.02 -18.10
C TYR A 340 12.19 4.86 -17.35
N LYS A 341 12.56 6.05 -16.85
CA LYS A 341 11.62 6.98 -16.20
C LYS A 341 10.48 7.37 -17.13
N PHE A 342 10.81 7.67 -18.39
CA PHE A 342 9.83 7.99 -19.41
C PHE A 342 8.81 6.85 -19.59
N VAL A 343 9.29 5.61 -19.78
CA VAL A 343 8.39 4.45 -19.95
C VAL A 343 7.52 4.23 -18.71
N LEU A 344 8.09 4.33 -17.51
CA LEU A 344 7.35 4.18 -16.26
C LEU A 344 6.27 5.27 -16.11
N ARG A 345 6.61 6.54 -16.38
CA ARG A 345 5.64 7.66 -16.35
C ARG A 345 4.52 7.46 -17.35
N GLN A 346 4.83 7.06 -18.58
CA GLN A 346 3.81 6.79 -19.61
C GLN A 346 2.92 5.59 -19.24
N TYR A 347 3.47 4.56 -18.60
CA TYR A 347 2.70 3.42 -18.11
C TYR A 347 1.73 3.83 -16.99
N LEU A 348 2.17 4.62 -16.01
CA LEU A 348 1.31 5.13 -14.94
C LEU A 348 0.23 6.07 -15.47
N ASN A 349 0.59 6.98 -16.38
CA ASN A 349 -0.35 7.87 -17.08
C ASN A 349 -1.50 7.07 -17.70
N TYR A 350 -1.17 5.98 -18.42
CA TYR A 350 -2.17 5.11 -19.02
C TYR A 350 -3.08 4.44 -17.97
N LEU A 351 -2.51 3.96 -16.87
CA LEU A 351 -3.29 3.31 -15.81
C LEU A 351 -4.26 4.30 -15.16
N LEU A 352 -3.80 5.51 -14.85
CA LEU A 352 -4.61 6.58 -14.28
C LEU A 352 -5.74 7.01 -15.24
N GLU A 353 -5.42 7.28 -16.51
CA GLU A 353 -6.38 7.72 -17.52
C GLU A 353 -7.50 6.69 -17.75
N LYS A 354 -7.17 5.39 -17.66
CA LYS A 354 -8.15 4.30 -17.78
C LYS A 354 -8.77 3.90 -16.45
N ARG A 355 -8.46 4.61 -15.37
CA ARG A 355 -8.94 4.37 -13.99
C ARG A 355 -8.68 2.93 -13.55
N PHE A 356 -7.51 2.39 -13.86
CA PHE A 356 -7.05 1.13 -13.29
C PHE A 356 -6.47 1.43 -11.91
N PRO A 357 -6.97 0.76 -10.84
CA PRO A 357 -6.50 1.06 -9.50
C PRO A 357 -5.02 0.71 -9.37
N LEU A 358 -4.27 1.61 -8.74
CA LEU A 358 -2.85 1.45 -8.45
C LEU A 358 -2.65 1.10 -6.99
N GLU A 359 -1.56 0.40 -6.69
CA GLU A 359 -1.15 0.11 -5.31
C GLU A 359 0.37 0.16 -5.18
N TRP A 360 0.88 0.84 -4.15
CA TRP A 360 2.29 0.70 -3.75
C TRP A 360 2.49 1.13 -2.29
N TYR A 361 3.57 0.64 -1.68
CA TYR A 361 3.99 1.10 -0.36
C TYR A 361 4.76 2.41 -0.45
N LEU A 362 4.18 3.47 0.09
CA LEU A 362 4.78 4.80 0.09
C LEU A 362 6.15 4.83 0.78
N GLU A 363 6.34 4.00 1.80
CA GLU A 363 7.59 3.82 2.56
C GLU A 363 8.77 3.25 1.75
N GLY A 364 8.47 2.57 0.63
CA GLY A 364 9.46 1.89 -0.21
C GLY A 364 10.07 0.61 0.39
N GLY A 365 9.70 0.23 1.62
CA GLY A 365 10.13 -1.00 2.27
C GLY A 365 9.51 -1.19 3.65
N ARG A 366 9.65 -2.40 4.20
CA ARG A 366 9.09 -2.79 5.50
C ARG A 366 9.64 -1.95 6.65
N SER A 367 8.75 -1.56 7.56
CA SER A 367 9.11 -1.00 8.85
C SER A 367 9.79 -2.04 9.72
N ARG A 368 10.92 -1.63 10.32
CA ARG A 368 11.70 -2.44 11.25
C ARG A 368 11.45 -2.05 12.71
N THR A 369 10.92 -0.85 12.92
CA THR A 369 10.67 -0.28 14.24
C THR A 369 9.22 -0.40 14.67
N GLY A 370 8.30 -0.78 13.78
CA GLY A 370 6.85 -0.71 14.02
C GLY A 370 6.25 0.64 13.62
N LYS A 371 7.03 1.72 13.50
CA LYS A 371 6.58 3.04 13.02
C LYS A 371 6.50 3.11 11.50
N LEU A 372 5.70 4.02 10.95
CA LEU A 372 5.78 4.33 9.52
C LEU A 372 7.13 4.98 9.19
N ARG A 373 7.72 4.61 8.06
CA ARG A 373 8.97 5.19 7.55
C ARG A 373 8.70 6.46 6.75
N GLU A 374 9.75 7.26 6.55
CA GLU A 374 9.71 8.42 5.67
C GLU A 374 9.24 8.03 4.25
N PRO A 375 8.26 8.74 3.67
CA PRO A 375 7.71 8.43 2.37
C PRO A 375 8.72 8.64 1.23
N ARG A 376 8.64 7.80 0.21
CA ARG A 376 9.40 7.93 -1.05
C ARG A 376 8.52 8.55 -2.13
N TYR A 377 8.89 9.75 -2.57
CA TYR A 377 8.06 10.57 -3.47
C TYR A 377 8.00 10.10 -4.93
N GLY A 378 8.83 9.16 -5.37
CA GLY A 378 9.05 8.85 -6.79
C GLY A 378 7.75 8.59 -7.58
N LEU A 379 6.99 7.55 -7.22
CA LEU A 379 5.74 7.23 -7.91
C LEU A 379 4.66 8.29 -7.69
N LEU A 380 4.55 8.81 -6.46
CA LEU A 380 3.57 9.86 -6.13
C LEU A 380 3.78 11.11 -6.98
N SER A 381 5.03 11.49 -7.25
CA SER A 381 5.35 12.64 -8.10
C SER A 381 4.80 12.49 -9.51
N TYR A 382 4.84 11.28 -10.09
CA TYR A 382 4.26 11.02 -11.41
C TYR A 382 2.73 11.08 -11.40
N VAL A 383 2.09 10.64 -10.31
CA VAL A 383 0.63 10.72 -10.15
C VAL A 383 0.18 12.17 -10.02
N VAL A 384 0.82 12.95 -9.14
CA VAL A 384 0.52 14.38 -8.94
C VAL A 384 0.76 15.17 -10.23
N ASP A 385 1.87 14.90 -10.91
CA ASP A 385 2.19 15.51 -12.20
C ASP A 385 1.19 15.14 -13.31
N ALA A 386 0.63 13.93 -13.32
CA ALA A 386 -0.43 13.55 -14.26
C ALA A 386 -1.70 14.38 -14.04
N TYR A 387 -2.10 14.59 -12.78
CA TYR A 387 -3.24 15.42 -12.42
C TYR A 387 -3.00 16.91 -12.75
N ILE A 388 -1.86 17.48 -12.37
CA ILE A 388 -1.51 18.89 -12.61
C ILE A 388 -1.54 19.22 -14.11
N ARG A 389 -1.07 18.30 -14.96
CA ARG A 389 -1.09 18.44 -16.43
C ARG A 389 -2.47 18.25 -17.07
N GLY A 390 -3.50 17.95 -16.27
CA GLY A 390 -4.86 17.71 -16.75
C GLY A 390 -5.03 16.42 -17.54
N LEU A 391 -4.17 15.42 -17.32
CA LEU A 391 -4.35 14.10 -17.94
C LEU A 391 -5.58 13.37 -17.35
N VAL A 392 -5.84 13.63 -16.07
CA VAL A 392 -6.97 13.10 -15.31
C VAL A 392 -7.60 14.22 -14.51
N ASP A 393 -8.93 14.23 -14.45
CA ASP A 393 -9.68 15.27 -13.73
C ASP A 393 -9.41 15.21 -12.23
N ASP A 394 -9.30 13.99 -11.68
CA ASP A 394 -8.95 13.77 -10.28
C ASP A 394 -8.36 12.37 -10.07
N VAL A 395 -7.53 12.25 -9.03
CA VAL A 395 -7.00 10.99 -8.51
C VAL A 395 -7.26 10.96 -7.01
N VAL A 396 -7.84 9.85 -6.54
CA VAL A 396 -8.09 9.67 -5.11
C VAL A 396 -7.05 8.73 -4.52
N LEU A 397 -6.27 9.25 -3.57
CA LEU A 397 -5.33 8.49 -2.78
C LEU A 397 -6.09 7.84 -1.61
N VAL A 398 -5.88 6.55 -1.40
CA VAL A 398 -6.55 5.73 -0.38
C VAL A 398 -5.50 5.25 0.62
N PRO A 399 -5.36 5.92 1.78
CA PRO A 399 -4.50 5.46 2.87
C PRO A 399 -4.98 4.12 3.42
N VAL A 400 -4.08 3.13 3.56
CA VAL A 400 -4.44 1.82 4.10
C VAL A 400 -3.51 1.45 5.26
N SER A 401 -4.08 1.21 6.43
CA SER A 401 -3.37 0.66 7.58
C SER A 401 -3.55 -0.86 7.64
N ILE A 402 -2.44 -1.56 7.85
CA ILE A 402 -2.39 -3.00 8.09
C ILE A 402 -1.75 -3.21 9.47
N ALA A 403 -2.54 -3.70 10.42
CA ALA A 403 -2.11 -4.04 11.76
C ALA A 403 -2.22 -5.55 12.01
N TYR A 404 -1.35 -6.06 12.86
CA TYR A 404 -1.24 -7.48 13.19
C TYR A 404 -1.25 -7.64 14.70
N ASP A 405 -1.91 -8.69 15.20
CA ASP A 405 -1.69 -9.09 16.59
C ASP A 405 -0.26 -9.59 16.80
N GLN A 406 0.27 -10.38 15.85
CA GLN A 406 1.65 -10.85 15.85
C GLN A 406 2.24 -10.93 14.43
N ILE A 407 3.56 -10.69 14.31
CA ILE A 407 4.30 -10.78 13.04
C ILE A 407 5.47 -11.76 13.19
N SER A 408 5.60 -12.71 12.27
CA SER A 408 6.66 -13.74 12.30
C SER A 408 8.10 -13.20 12.16
N ASP A 409 8.24 -12.02 11.53
CA ASP A 409 9.53 -11.50 11.08
C ASP A 409 10.22 -10.59 12.13
N ILE A 410 9.60 -10.30 13.28
CA ILE A 410 10.09 -9.25 14.20
C ILE A 410 11.47 -9.57 14.78
N ALA A 411 11.74 -10.82 15.15
CA ALA A 411 13.07 -11.21 15.66
C ALA A 411 14.18 -10.92 14.63
N SER A 412 13.90 -11.10 13.34
CA SER A 412 14.84 -10.74 12.27
C SER A 412 15.02 -9.23 12.13
N TYR A 413 13.98 -8.44 12.38
CA TYR A 413 14.05 -6.99 12.38
C TYR A 413 14.85 -6.44 13.55
N ALA A 414 14.65 -7.00 14.76
CA ALA A 414 15.43 -6.67 15.94
C ALA A 414 16.92 -7.00 15.75
N ALA A 415 17.23 -8.13 15.12
CA ALA A 415 18.60 -8.49 14.73
C ALA A 415 19.20 -7.47 13.75
N GLU A 416 18.47 -7.08 12.70
CA GLU A 416 18.90 -6.04 11.75
C GLU A 416 19.19 -4.70 12.45
N GLN A 417 18.37 -4.31 13.43
CA GLN A 417 18.56 -3.07 14.20
C GLN A 417 19.81 -3.08 15.08
N ARG A 418 20.26 -4.25 15.53
CA ARG A 418 21.54 -4.44 16.24
C ARG A 418 22.75 -4.55 15.30
N GLY A 419 22.56 -4.30 14.00
CA GLY A 419 23.61 -4.31 12.99
C GLY A 419 23.91 -5.69 12.39
N LEU A 420 23.09 -6.71 12.66
CA LEU A 420 23.20 -7.98 11.96
C LEU A 420 22.69 -7.81 10.51
N GLY A 421 23.36 -8.43 9.55
CA GLY A 421 23.07 -8.23 8.13
C GLY A 421 21.65 -8.68 7.74
N LYS A 422 21.05 -8.00 6.75
CA LYS A 422 19.75 -8.36 6.19
C LYS A 422 19.76 -9.78 5.60
N GLU A 423 18.81 -10.63 6.01
CA GLU A 423 18.64 -11.94 5.37
C GLU A 423 18.24 -11.77 3.89
N LYS A 424 18.86 -12.57 3.02
CA LYS A 424 18.52 -12.58 1.59
C LYS A 424 17.13 -13.20 1.40
N GLU A 425 16.16 -12.37 1.02
CA GLU A 425 14.83 -12.80 0.57
C GLU A 425 14.99 -13.71 -0.67
N GLY A 426 14.59 -14.97 -0.57
CA GLY A 426 14.70 -15.96 -1.65
C GLY A 426 13.71 -17.11 -1.48
N ALA A 427 13.72 -18.08 -2.39
CA ALA A 427 12.76 -19.19 -2.39
C ALA A 427 12.83 -20.05 -1.10
N THR A 428 14.03 -20.33 -0.60
CA THR A 428 14.24 -21.09 0.66
C THR A 428 13.72 -20.33 1.88
N TRP A 429 13.93 -19.01 1.91
CA TRP A 429 13.38 -18.14 2.95
C TRP A 429 11.85 -18.18 2.93
N LEU A 430 11.23 -18.05 1.74
CA LEU A 430 9.76 -18.10 1.59
C LEU A 430 9.16 -19.43 2.11
N VAL A 431 9.78 -20.56 1.76
CA VAL A 431 9.35 -21.88 2.24
C VAL A 431 9.48 -21.98 3.77
N ARG A 432 10.58 -21.49 4.34
CA ARG A 432 10.78 -21.46 5.80
C ARG A 432 9.72 -20.59 6.48
N THR A 433 9.45 -19.40 5.96
CA THR A 433 8.40 -18.50 6.47
C THR A 433 7.03 -19.18 6.45
N ILE A 434 6.63 -19.79 5.33
CA ILE A 434 5.35 -20.51 5.23
C ILE A 434 5.29 -21.69 6.21
N SER A 435 6.38 -22.42 6.40
CA SER A 435 6.42 -23.52 7.38
C SER A 435 6.32 -23.04 8.83
N GLY A 436 6.83 -21.84 9.12
CA GLY A 436 6.74 -21.16 10.41
C GLY A 436 5.37 -20.53 10.70
N LEU A 437 4.50 -20.42 9.67
CA LEU A 437 3.12 -19.95 9.83
C LEU A 437 2.21 -20.93 10.60
N ARG A 438 2.72 -22.06 11.11
CA ARG A 438 1.94 -22.98 11.98
C ARG A 438 1.72 -22.46 13.40
N ARG A 439 2.41 -21.40 13.82
CA ARG A 439 2.14 -20.70 15.09
C ARG A 439 0.86 -19.86 14.94
N GLN A 440 0.09 -19.70 16.01
CA GLN A 440 -1.13 -18.88 16.00
C GLN A 440 -0.72 -17.40 16.17
N TYR A 441 -0.75 -16.63 15.08
CA TYR A 441 -0.35 -15.22 15.06
C TYR A 441 -1.52 -14.24 15.31
N GLY A 442 -2.68 -14.77 15.72
CA GLY A 442 -3.87 -13.97 16.00
C GLY A 442 -4.60 -13.51 14.74
N SER A 443 -5.00 -12.25 14.70
CA SER A 443 -5.76 -11.64 13.60
C SER A 443 -4.96 -10.57 12.86
N ILE A 444 -5.43 -10.28 11.65
CA ILE A 444 -4.93 -9.18 10.81
C ILE A 444 -6.06 -8.17 10.67
N TYR A 445 -5.76 -6.89 10.85
CA TYR A 445 -6.73 -5.81 10.78
C TYR A 445 -6.36 -4.88 9.62
N LEU A 446 -7.29 -4.72 8.69
CA LEU A 446 -7.18 -3.81 7.57
C LEU A 446 -8.13 -2.63 7.80
N ARG A 447 -7.57 -1.41 7.81
CA ARG A 447 -8.33 -0.18 7.99
C ARG A 447 -8.03 0.78 6.84
N PHE A 448 -9.08 1.40 6.32
CA PHE A 448 -8.98 2.41 5.27
C PHE A 448 -9.14 3.78 5.93
N GLY A 449 -8.10 4.61 5.79
CA GLY A 449 -8.12 6.00 6.21
C GLY A 449 -8.95 6.85 5.24
N SER A 450 -9.25 8.09 5.65
CA SER A 450 -10.07 8.99 4.84
C SER A 450 -9.42 9.24 3.48
N PRO A 451 -10.12 9.02 2.35
CA PRO A 451 -9.54 9.23 1.02
C PRO A 451 -9.14 10.69 0.76
N ILE A 452 -8.07 10.91 0.02
CA ILE A 452 -7.54 12.24 -0.34
C ILE A 452 -7.75 12.46 -1.84
N SER A 453 -8.63 13.39 -2.21
CA SER A 453 -8.74 13.87 -3.60
C SER A 453 -7.57 14.81 -3.91
N LEU A 454 -6.87 14.59 -5.02
CA LEU A 454 -5.85 15.53 -5.46
C LEU A 454 -6.48 16.85 -5.91
N SER A 455 -7.70 16.82 -6.45
CA SER A 455 -8.40 18.03 -6.89
C SER A 455 -8.71 19.01 -5.75
N ASP A 456 -8.98 18.49 -4.56
CA ASP A 456 -9.25 19.31 -3.37
C ASP A 456 -7.96 19.86 -2.72
N ASN A 457 -6.82 19.19 -2.92
CA ASN A 457 -5.59 19.45 -2.15
C ASN A 457 -4.44 20.03 -2.99
N VAL A 458 -4.53 19.96 -4.32
CA VAL A 458 -3.50 20.41 -5.24
C VAL A 458 -4.14 21.29 -6.31
N PRO A 459 -3.75 22.59 -6.40
CA PRO A 459 -4.24 23.43 -7.47
C PRO A 459 -3.73 22.93 -8.83
N GLN A 460 -4.61 22.92 -9.84
CA GLN A 460 -4.25 22.49 -11.18
C GLN A 460 -3.28 23.48 -11.84
N GLY A 461 -2.34 23.00 -12.65
CA GLY A 461 -1.38 23.84 -13.37
C GLY A 461 -0.22 24.42 -12.52
N VAL A 462 -0.08 24.02 -11.26
CA VAL A 462 1.06 24.43 -10.41
C VAL A 462 2.38 23.95 -11.00
N ASP A 463 3.36 24.85 -11.08
CA ASP A 463 4.71 24.52 -11.51
C ASP A 463 5.49 23.82 -10.38
N LEU A 464 5.66 22.50 -10.51
CA LEU A 464 6.42 21.67 -9.56
C LEU A 464 7.91 22.04 -9.45
N THR A 465 8.44 22.85 -10.37
CA THR A 465 9.84 23.31 -10.31
C THR A 465 10.02 24.57 -9.45
N SER A 466 8.93 25.29 -9.17
CA SER A 466 8.93 26.42 -8.23
C SER A 466 9.19 25.96 -6.79
N GLU A 467 9.68 26.85 -5.92
CA GLU A 467 9.91 26.54 -4.50
C GLU A 467 8.64 26.05 -3.79
N GLU A 468 7.50 26.65 -4.10
CA GLU A 468 6.19 26.27 -3.58
C GLU A 468 5.74 24.92 -4.16
N GLY A 469 5.95 24.71 -5.47
CA GLY A 469 5.60 23.47 -6.16
C GLY A 469 6.38 22.25 -5.68
N LYS A 470 7.66 22.43 -5.31
CA LYS A 470 8.50 21.35 -4.75
C LYS A 470 7.94 20.78 -3.45
N LEU A 471 7.16 21.56 -2.70
CA LEU A 471 6.55 21.15 -1.44
C LEU A 471 5.21 20.42 -1.61
N VAL A 472 4.58 20.48 -2.79
CA VAL A 472 3.28 19.85 -3.04
C VAL A 472 3.34 18.34 -2.81
N VAL A 473 4.29 17.65 -3.46
CA VAL A 473 4.41 16.19 -3.36
C VAL A 473 4.75 15.73 -1.93
N PRO A 474 5.73 16.35 -1.23
CA PRO A 474 5.94 16.09 0.19
C PRO A 474 4.67 16.29 1.02
N LYS A 475 4.00 17.43 0.94
CA LYS A 475 2.79 17.70 1.75
C LYS A 475 1.72 16.61 1.58
N ILE A 476 1.45 16.20 0.33
CA ILE A 476 0.49 15.12 0.05
C ILE A 476 0.97 13.77 0.60
N ALA A 477 2.27 13.46 0.48
CA ALA A 477 2.82 12.23 1.05
C ALA A 477 2.73 12.18 2.58
N PHE A 478 3.00 13.31 3.23
CA PHE A 478 2.87 13.47 4.69
C PHE A 478 1.43 13.30 5.13
N GLU A 479 0.48 13.91 4.41
CA GLU A 479 -0.96 13.76 4.67
C GLU A 479 -1.42 12.30 4.53
N VAL A 480 -0.94 11.58 3.50
CA VAL A 480 -1.20 10.13 3.37
C VAL A 480 -0.67 9.38 4.60
N SER A 481 0.59 9.61 5.00
CA SER A 481 1.19 8.94 6.16
C SER A 481 0.42 9.23 7.45
N LYS A 482 -0.02 10.48 7.65
CA LYS A 482 -0.88 10.86 8.78
C LYS A 482 -2.18 10.06 8.78
N ARG A 483 -2.90 10.01 7.67
CA ARG A 483 -4.16 9.25 7.58
C ARG A 483 -3.99 7.74 7.71
N ILE A 484 -2.81 7.19 7.41
CA ILE A 484 -2.48 5.80 7.74
C ILE A 484 -2.36 5.64 9.27
N ASN A 485 -1.63 6.53 9.93
CA ASN A 485 -1.48 6.54 11.39
C ASN A 485 -2.85 6.68 12.09
N ASP A 486 -3.67 7.64 11.67
CA ASP A 486 -5.00 7.90 12.24
C ASP A 486 -5.96 6.73 12.06
N ALA A 487 -5.76 5.90 11.02
CA ALA A 487 -6.56 4.71 10.78
C ALA A 487 -5.99 3.44 11.44
N THR A 488 -4.81 3.51 12.06
CA THR A 488 -4.13 2.33 12.61
C THR A 488 -4.76 1.89 13.91
N PRO A 489 -5.38 0.69 13.96
CA PRO A 489 -6.10 0.26 15.15
C PRO A 489 -5.14 -0.16 16.26
N ILE A 490 -5.46 0.24 17.49
CA ILE A 490 -4.79 -0.19 18.71
C ILE A 490 -5.21 -1.62 19.02
N THR A 491 -4.22 -2.50 19.19
CA THR A 491 -4.42 -3.91 19.55
C THR A 491 -4.18 -4.12 21.05
N PRO A 492 -4.80 -5.14 21.68
CA PRO A 492 -4.48 -5.52 23.05
C PRO A 492 -2.99 -5.76 23.29
N VAL A 493 -2.33 -6.43 22.35
CA VAL A 493 -0.89 -6.73 22.39
C VAL A 493 -0.08 -5.44 22.42
N SER A 494 -0.39 -4.47 21.57
CA SER A 494 0.35 -3.20 21.49
C SER A 494 0.23 -2.38 22.78
N LEU A 495 -0.95 -2.36 23.40
CA LEU A 495 -1.20 -1.61 24.63
C LEU A 495 -0.58 -2.29 25.87
N VAL A 496 -0.72 -3.61 26.00
CA VAL A 496 -0.03 -4.38 27.06
C VAL A 496 1.48 -4.23 26.95
N THR A 497 2.01 -4.21 25.73
CA THR A 497 3.45 -4.01 25.52
C THR A 497 3.89 -2.59 25.90
N LEU A 498 3.08 -1.57 25.62
CA LEU A 498 3.31 -0.20 26.10
C LEU A 498 3.36 -0.16 27.64
N ALA A 499 2.38 -0.80 28.30
CA ALA A 499 2.34 -0.86 29.76
C ALA A 499 3.57 -1.55 30.36
N LEU A 500 3.97 -2.71 29.85
CA LEU A 500 5.18 -3.42 30.32
C LEU A 500 6.45 -2.59 30.10
N LEU A 501 6.60 -1.94 28.94
CA LEU A 501 7.77 -1.09 28.65
C LEU A 501 7.80 0.19 29.49
N SER A 502 6.67 0.65 30.02
CA SER A 502 6.62 1.80 30.93
C SER A 502 7.25 1.53 32.30
N GLN A 503 7.34 0.25 32.71
CA GLN A 503 7.80 -0.15 34.05
C GLN A 503 9.29 -0.54 34.12
N SER A 504 10.12 -0.05 33.18
CA SER A 504 11.60 -0.03 33.25
C SER A 504 12.26 -1.22 33.98
N ALA A 505 12.25 -2.40 33.35
CA ALA A 505 12.86 -3.66 33.82
C ALA A 505 12.15 -4.40 34.97
N ALA A 506 11.02 -3.89 35.50
CA ALA A 506 10.17 -4.65 36.41
C ALA A 506 9.22 -5.57 35.64
N GLY A 507 9.10 -6.82 36.07
CA GLY A 507 8.03 -7.70 35.63
C GLY A 507 6.72 -7.36 36.35
N LEU A 508 5.59 -7.58 35.70
CA LEU A 508 4.26 -7.31 36.24
C LEU A 508 3.42 -8.57 36.36
N THR A 509 2.62 -8.67 37.40
CA THR A 509 1.48 -9.60 37.47
C THR A 509 0.34 -9.12 36.57
N VAL A 510 -0.69 -9.96 36.40
CA VAL A 510 -1.88 -9.58 35.61
C VAL A 510 -2.60 -8.37 36.22
N ASP A 511 -2.77 -8.35 37.55
CA ASP A 511 -3.48 -7.28 38.25
C ASP A 511 -2.68 -5.95 38.25
N GLU A 512 -1.36 -6.03 38.40
CA GLU A 512 -0.49 -4.86 38.23
C GLU A 512 -0.53 -4.35 36.78
N THR A 513 -0.53 -5.24 35.79
CA THR A 513 -0.66 -4.87 34.37
C THR A 513 -1.98 -4.15 34.11
N MET A 514 -3.08 -4.63 34.69
CA MET A 514 -4.39 -3.97 34.62
C MET A 514 -4.36 -2.56 35.21
N THR A 515 -3.72 -2.40 36.37
CA THR A 515 -3.56 -1.10 37.05
C THR A 515 -2.77 -0.11 36.19
N VAL A 516 -1.69 -0.57 35.55
CA VAL A 516 -0.88 0.28 34.65
C VAL A 516 -1.65 0.62 33.36
N LEU A 517 -2.53 -0.26 32.89
CA LEU A 517 -3.31 -0.07 31.65
C LEU A 517 -4.49 0.90 31.80
N GLU A 518 -5.10 0.98 32.97
CA GLU A 518 -6.28 1.83 33.25
C GLU A 518 -6.18 3.26 32.68
N PRO A 519 -5.12 4.04 32.94
CA PRO A 519 -4.98 5.40 32.40
C PRO A 519 -4.84 5.43 30.87
N TYR A 520 -4.12 4.48 30.28
CA TYR A 520 -4.00 4.41 28.82
C TYR A 520 -5.33 4.07 28.16
N LEU A 521 -6.13 3.19 28.77
CA LEU A 521 -7.48 2.84 28.31
C LEU A 521 -8.43 4.03 28.42
N ALA A 522 -8.35 4.79 29.52
CA ALA A 522 -9.12 6.01 29.70
C ALA A 522 -8.79 7.04 28.62
N TYR A 523 -7.49 7.26 28.35
CA TYR A 523 -7.03 8.16 27.27
C TYR A 523 -7.53 7.70 25.89
N VAL A 524 -7.39 6.41 25.57
CA VAL A 524 -7.88 5.81 24.31
C VAL A 524 -9.37 6.04 24.13
N ALA A 525 -10.17 5.84 25.18
CA ALA A 525 -11.62 6.04 25.15
C ALA A 525 -11.98 7.52 25.03
N GLN A 526 -11.30 8.41 25.76
CA GLN A 526 -11.57 9.85 25.74
C GLN A 526 -11.27 10.47 24.37
N ARG A 527 -10.23 9.98 23.69
CA ARG A 527 -9.81 10.41 22.36
C ARG A 527 -10.56 9.71 21.20
N ASP A 528 -11.42 8.74 21.49
CA ASP A 528 -12.07 7.87 20.49
C ASP A 528 -11.06 7.28 19.49
N LEU A 529 -9.92 6.81 20.02
CA LEU A 529 -8.85 6.26 19.17
C LEU A 529 -9.29 4.95 18.52
N PRO A 530 -8.85 4.67 17.29
CA PRO A 530 -9.24 3.45 16.59
C PRO A 530 -8.72 2.22 17.33
N THR A 531 -9.61 1.26 17.60
CA THR A 531 -9.24 -0.01 18.22
C THR A 531 -9.65 -1.21 17.35
N THR A 532 -9.06 -2.37 17.61
CA THR A 532 -9.42 -3.61 16.88
C THR A 532 -10.76 -4.17 17.32
N VAL A 533 -11.00 -4.15 18.62
CA VAL A 533 -12.25 -4.48 19.31
C VAL A 533 -12.52 -3.35 20.30
N PRO A 534 -13.75 -3.17 20.83
CA PRO A 534 -13.95 -2.35 22.02
C PRO A 534 -12.95 -2.81 23.09
N LEU A 535 -11.91 -2.01 23.34
CA LEU A 535 -10.84 -2.36 24.28
C LEU A 535 -11.39 -2.13 25.68
N SER A 536 -11.98 -3.17 26.24
CA SER A 536 -12.28 -3.18 27.67
C SER A 536 -10.99 -3.42 28.44
N LEU A 537 -10.27 -4.52 28.16
CA LEU A 537 -9.05 -4.94 28.90
C LEU A 537 -9.22 -4.79 30.43
N THR A 538 -10.47 -4.88 30.90
CA THR A 538 -10.88 -4.61 32.28
C THR A 538 -11.00 -5.90 33.09
N THR A 539 -10.78 -7.05 32.44
CA THR A 539 -10.88 -8.36 33.07
C THR A 539 -9.55 -9.08 33.05
N THR A 540 -9.29 -9.86 34.10
CA THR A 540 -8.08 -10.69 34.24
C THR A 540 -7.89 -11.62 33.04
N ASP A 541 -8.97 -12.18 32.49
CA ASP A 541 -8.90 -13.11 31.35
C ASP A 541 -8.46 -12.44 30.06
N GLU A 542 -8.91 -11.21 29.79
CA GLU A 542 -8.51 -10.43 28.61
C GLU A 542 -7.02 -10.06 28.65
N VAL A 543 -6.54 -9.54 29.79
CA VAL A 543 -5.13 -9.18 29.97
C VAL A 543 -4.25 -10.44 29.97
N ARG A 544 -4.67 -11.50 30.64
CA ARG A 544 -3.98 -12.80 30.62
C ARG A 544 -3.92 -13.40 29.21
N GLY A 545 -4.96 -13.22 28.40
CA GLY A 545 -4.97 -13.62 26.99
C GLY A 545 -3.93 -12.88 26.16
N ALA A 546 -3.85 -11.55 26.30
CA ALA A 546 -2.86 -10.73 25.61
C ALA A 546 -1.42 -11.04 26.05
N LEU A 547 -1.18 -11.19 27.35
CA LEU A 547 0.10 -11.63 27.91
C LEU A 547 0.46 -13.04 27.44
N GLY A 548 -0.51 -13.97 27.40
CA GLY A 548 -0.35 -15.31 26.89
C GLY A 548 0.06 -15.34 25.41
N ALA A 549 -0.50 -14.45 24.59
CA ALA A 549 -0.11 -14.30 23.19
C ALA A 549 1.34 -13.80 23.04
N LEU A 550 1.77 -12.86 23.89
CA LEU A 550 3.16 -12.39 23.94
C LEU A 550 4.14 -13.50 24.38
N VAL A 551 3.76 -14.30 25.37
CA VAL A 551 4.54 -15.46 25.83
C VAL A 551 4.65 -16.54 24.75
N ALA A 552 3.55 -16.85 24.06
CA ALA A 552 3.54 -17.86 22.99
C ALA A 552 4.41 -17.49 21.78
N ASN A 553 4.78 -16.21 21.64
CA ASN A 553 5.61 -15.68 20.56
C ASN A 553 7.00 -15.25 21.05
N ASP A 554 7.41 -15.70 22.25
CA ASP A 554 8.74 -15.47 22.80
C ASP A 554 9.09 -13.96 23.01
N VAL A 555 8.06 -13.10 23.14
CA VAL A 555 8.23 -11.64 23.36
C VAL A 555 8.35 -11.31 24.85
N VAL A 556 7.60 -12.04 25.68
CA VAL A 556 7.53 -11.87 27.14
C VAL A 556 7.80 -13.22 27.80
N SER A 557 8.64 -13.23 28.82
CA SER A 557 8.87 -14.40 29.67
C SER A 557 7.82 -14.45 30.78
N ARG A 558 7.37 -15.66 31.13
CA ARG A 558 6.52 -15.90 32.29
C ARG A 558 7.33 -16.58 33.39
N ILE A 559 7.42 -15.95 34.55
CA ILE A 559 8.02 -16.48 35.76
C ILE A 559 6.90 -16.96 36.67
N GLU A 560 6.82 -18.27 36.88
CA GLU A 560 5.79 -18.87 37.74
C GLU A 560 6.08 -18.56 39.21
N GLY A 561 5.15 -17.88 39.86
CA GLY A 561 5.24 -17.50 41.27
C GLY A 561 4.30 -18.34 42.16
N PRO A 562 4.53 -18.35 43.49
CA PRO A 562 3.68 -19.10 44.42
C PRO A 562 2.29 -18.49 44.62
N ALA A 563 2.13 -17.18 44.35
CA ALA A 563 0.84 -16.47 44.41
C ALA A 563 0.37 -16.14 42.99
N ASP A 564 1.19 -15.38 42.25
CA ASP A 564 0.88 -14.89 40.92
C ASP A 564 2.04 -15.10 39.95
N ASP A 565 1.71 -15.33 38.68
CA ASP A 565 2.69 -15.36 37.58
C ASP A 565 3.16 -13.93 37.27
N VAL A 566 4.47 -13.75 37.13
CA VAL A 566 5.09 -12.47 36.75
C VAL A 566 5.52 -12.52 35.29
N TYR A 567 5.18 -11.48 34.55
CA TYR A 567 5.47 -11.33 33.13
C TYR A 567 6.55 -10.27 32.93
N VAL A 568 7.64 -10.63 32.26
CA VAL A 568 8.81 -9.75 32.09
C VAL A 568 9.27 -9.71 30.64
N ILE A 569 9.66 -8.52 30.16
CA ILE A 569 10.35 -8.36 28.88
C ILE A 569 11.85 -8.53 29.16
N GLU A 570 12.44 -9.59 28.61
CA GLU A 570 13.87 -9.83 28.70
C GLU A 570 14.65 -8.78 27.89
N GLN A 571 15.87 -8.44 28.32
CA GLN A 571 16.72 -7.42 27.68
C GLN A 571 16.87 -7.62 26.16
N ASP A 572 17.00 -8.86 25.71
CA ASP A 572 17.17 -9.19 24.30
C ASP A 572 15.87 -9.01 23.48
N GLN A 573 14.70 -9.05 24.12
CA GLN A 573 13.37 -8.89 23.52
C GLN A 573 12.83 -7.45 23.53
N HIS A 574 13.50 -6.48 24.16
CA HIS A 574 13.03 -5.09 24.19
C HIS A 574 12.77 -4.50 22.79
N LEU A 575 13.60 -4.79 21.78
CA LEU A 575 13.34 -4.31 20.41
C LEU A 575 12.11 -4.97 19.78
N THR A 576 11.88 -6.25 20.08
CA THR A 576 10.68 -6.99 19.65
C THR A 576 9.43 -6.40 20.28
N ALA A 577 9.46 -6.16 21.59
CA ALA A 577 8.38 -5.51 22.33
C ALA A 577 8.13 -4.07 21.84
N ALA A 578 9.20 -3.29 21.69
CA ALA A 578 9.14 -1.92 21.20
C ALA A 578 8.47 -1.84 19.82
N TYR A 579 8.62 -2.85 18.95
CA TYR A 579 7.92 -2.92 17.67
C TYR A 579 6.39 -2.84 17.83
N TYR A 580 5.82 -3.61 18.76
CA TYR A 580 4.37 -3.63 19.00
C TYR A 580 3.89 -2.30 19.57
N ARG A 581 4.58 -1.77 20.60
CA ARG A 581 4.31 -0.43 21.13
C ARG A 581 4.38 0.64 20.04
N ASN A 582 5.41 0.59 19.21
CA ASN A 582 5.67 1.56 18.15
C ASN A 582 4.65 1.53 17.00
N THR A 583 3.76 0.52 16.95
CA THR A 583 2.63 0.52 16.02
C THR A 583 1.56 1.53 16.43
N ILE A 584 1.46 1.86 17.72
CA ILE A 584 0.45 2.77 18.29
C ILE A 584 1.04 4.03 18.92
N ILE A 585 2.38 4.10 19.02
CA ILE A 585 3.09 5.14 19.76
C ILE A 585 2.75 6.57 19.30
N HIS A 586 2.41 6.78 18.02
CA HIS A 586 2.09 8.09 17.48
C HIS A 586 0.86 8.74 18.13
N PHE A 587 -0.05 7.95 18.70
CA PHE A 587 -1.21 8.47 19.44
C PHE A 587 -0.84 9.11 20.78
N PHE A 588 0.32 8.77 21.34
CA PHE A 588 0.77 9.22 22.66
C PHE A 588 1.87 10.29 22.57
N VAL A 589 2.41 10.58 21.38
CA VAL A 589 3.51 11.55 21.22
C VAL A 589 3.11 12.95 21.66
N ASN A 590 1.93 13.44 21.28
CA ASN A 590 1.50 14.79 21.65
C ASN A 590 1.29 14.94 23.16
N SER A 591 0.60 13.99 23.81
CA SER A 591 0.45 13.97 25.27
C SER A 591 1.82 13.88 25.96
N SER A 592 2.74 13.03 25.48
CA SER A 592 4.11 13.00 26.01
C SER A 592 4.88 14.33 25.82
N ILE A 593 4.63 15.08 24.73
CA ILE A 593 5.20 16.42 24.54
C ILE A 593 4.62 17.41 25.57
N VAL A 594 3.33 17.32 25.89
CA VAL A 594 2.71 18.13 26.95
C VAL A 594 3.37 17.83 28.30
N GLU A 595 3.51 16.55 28.65
CA GLU A 595 4.15 16.10 29.89
C GLU A 595 5.56 16.70 30.06
N VAL A 596 6.44 16.50 29.08
CA VAL A 596 7.84 16.99 29.15
C VAL A 596 7.94 18.51 29.08
N ALA A 597 7.06 19.18 28.33
CA ALA A 597 7.07 20.64 28.28
C ALA A 597 6.75 21.24 29.66
N VAL A 598 5.74 20.71 30.36
CA VAL A 598 5.38 21.16 31.72
C VAL A 598 6.45 20.76 32.73
N ALA A 599 7.04 19.57 32.60
CA ALA A 599 8.14 19.13 33.47
C ALA A 599 9.38 20.01 33.34
N GLY A 600 9.76 20.37 32.11
CA GLY A 600 10.86 21.30 31.83
C GLY A 600 10.56 22.71 32.34
N MET A 601 9.33 23.20 32.18
CA MET A 601 8.92 24.48 32.78
C MET A 601 9.10 24.50 34.29
N ARG A 602 8.71 23.41 34.97
CA ARG A 602 8.86 23.26 36.42
C ARG A 602 10.32 23.20 36.85
N ARG A 603 11.17 22.54 36.07
CA ARG A 603 12.61 22.44 36.33
C ARG A 603 13.30 23.80 36.23
N ASP A 604 12.89 24.61 35.26
CA ASP A 604 13.50 25.91 34.97
C ASP A 604 12.77 27.09 35.65
N ASP A 605 11.81 26.81 36.55
CA ASP A 605 10.97 27.80 37.25
C ASP A 605 10.32 28.83 36.30
N SER A 606 9.83 28.37 35.14
CA SER A 606 9.20 29.20 34.10
C SER A 606 7.70 28.95 33.98
N THR A 607 6.93 29.95 33.53
CA THR A 607 5.45 29.90 33.49
C THR A 607 4.90 30.56 32.23
N GLY A 608 3.59 30.40 32.00
CA GLY A 608 2.88 31.00 30.87
C GLY A 608 2.76 30.11 29.64
N VAL A 609 1.73 30.37 28.84
CA VAL A 609 1.38 29.54 27.68
C VAL A 609 2.40 29.67 26.55
N ASP A 610 3.00 30.85 26.37
CA ASP A 610 3.99 31.07 25.31
C ASP A 610 5.27 30.26 25.54
N GLU A 611 5.72 30.14 26.80
CA GLU A 611 6.87 29.29 27.16
C GLU A 611 6.55 27.81 26.95
N PHE A 612 5.37 27.37 27.39
CA PHE A 612 4.88 26.00 27.14
C PHE A 612 4.90 25.65 25.65
N LEU A 613 4.35 26.53 24.80
CA LEU A 613 4.34 26.34 23.36
C LEU A 613 5.75 26.37 22.76
N SER A 614 6.62 27.25 23.24
CA SER A 614 8.03 27.31 22.81
C SER A 614 8.73 25.97 23.04
N ARG A 615 8.57 25.37 24.24
CA ARG A 615 9.10 24.04 24.56
C ARG A 615 8.47 22.94 23.72
N ALA A 616 7.15 22.95 23.55
CA ALA A 616 6.47 21.97 22.70
C ALA A 616 6.99 22.03 21.25
N PHE A 617 7.26 23.22 20.71
CA PHE A 617 7.88 23.38 19.39
C PHE A 617 9.34 22.91 19.34
N ALA A 618 10.12 23.09 20.42
CA ALA A 618 11.46 22.54 20.52
C ALA A 618 11.44 21.00 20.48
N TRP A 619 10.55 20.37 21.24
CA TRP A 619 10.33 18.92 21.20
C TRP A 619 9.89 18.42 19.83
N ARG A 620 8.96 19.11 19.16
CA ARG A 620 8.60 18.82 17.77
C ARG A 620 9.79 18.90 16.82
N ALA A 621 10.68 19.88 17.00
CA ALA A 621 11.87 20.05 16.16
C ALA A 621 12.90 18.93 16.37
N LEU A 622 13.05 18.43 17.60
CA LEU A 622 13.89 17.26 17.91
C LEU A 622 13.33 15.99 17.27
N LEU A 623 12.02 15.78 17.35
CA LEU A 623 11.35 14.52 16.98
C LEU A 623 10.92 14.40 15.51
N ARG A 624 11.10 15.45 14.70
CA ARG A 624 10.58 15.54 13.31
C ARG A 624 11.09 14.48 12.32
N PHE A 625 12.19 13.81 12.63
CA PHE A 625 12.71 12.71 11.79
C PHE A 625 12.18 11.33 12.21
N ASP A 626 11.50 11.27 13.35
CA ASP A 626 10.94 10.05 13.91
C ASP A 626 9.40 9.99 13.82
N PHE A 627 8.73 11.14 13.77
CA PHE A 627 7.28 11.26 13.79
C PHE A 627 6.76 12.29 12.77
N PHE A 628 5.54 12.05 12.32
CA PHE A 628 4.80 12.98 11.47
C PHE A 628 4.02 13.95 12.36
N PHE A 629 4.26 15.24 12.19
CA PHE A 629 3.55 16.29 12.91
C PHE A 629 2.71 17.12 11.95
N ASP A 630 1.63 17.67 12.48
CA ASP A 630 0.78 18.63 11.77
C ASP A 630 1.53 19.90 11.36
N SER A 631 0.86 20.75 10.59
CA SER A 631 1.37 22.10 10.30
C SER A 631 1.59 22.88 11.60
N ARG A 632 2.34 23.99 11.53
CA ARG A 632 2.73 24.73 12.74
C ARG A 632 1.52 25.21 13.56
N ASP A 633 0.46 25.66 12.87
CA ASP A 633 -0.74 26.20 13.51
C ASP A 633 -1.62 25.07 14.05
N GLU A 634 -1.85 24.02 13.27
CA GLU A 634 -2.59 22.83 13.72
C GLU A 634 -1.91 22.13 14.89
N PHE A 635 -0.57 22.04 14.89
CA PHE A 635 0.18 21.47 16.01
C PHE A 635 0.03 22.30 17.29
N ARG A 636 0.03 23.63 17.18
CA ARG A 636 -0.21 24.51 18.34
C ARG A 636 -1.58 24.21 18.95
N ASP A 637 -2.61 24.14 18.11
CA ASP A 637 -3.97 23.89 18.55
C ASP A 637 -4.11 22.49 19.15
N ALA A 638 -3.51 21.48 18.52
CA ALA A 638 -3.50 20.10 19.00
C ALA A 638 -2.83 19.95 20.38
N ILE A 639 -1.69 20.61 20.61
CA ILE A 639 -0.99 20.56 21.92
C ILE A 639 -1.81 21.25 23.02
N LEU A 640 -2.48 22.36 22.71
CA LEU A 640 -3.36 23.03 23.67
C LEU A 640 -4.66 22.23 23.91
N GLU A 641 -5.17 21.52 22.91
CA GLU A 641 -6.29 20.60 23.07
C GLU A 641 -5.91 19.43 23.96
N GLU A 642 -4.74 18.83 23.74
CA GLU A 642 -4.21 17.73 24.54
C GLU A 642 -4.05 18.14 26.02
N LEU A 643 -3.47 19.33 26.28
CA LEU A 643 -3.38 19.87 27.64
C LEU A 643 -4.77 20.01 28.30
N ARG A 644 -5.79 20.48 27.56
CA ARG A 644 -7.15 20.65 28.09
C ARG A 644 -7.88 19.33 28.28
N LEU A 645 -7.55 18.31 27.49
CA LEU A 645 -8.13 16.99 27.56
C LEU A 645 -7.84 16.33 28.91
N GLU A 646 -6.57 16.39 29.32
CA GLU A 646 -6.07 15.79 30.56
C GLU A 646 -6.22 16.75 31.75
N CYS A 647 -6.08 18.06 31.52
CA CYS A 647 -6.25 19.11 32.52
C CYS A 647 -7.16 20.25 31.98
N PRO A 648 -8.48 20.21 32.23
CA PRO A 648 -9.43 21.20 31.68
C PRO A 648 -9.07 22.68 31.95
N ASP A 649 -8.53 22.98 33.13
CA ASP A 649 -8.07 24.31 33.53
C ASP A 649 -6.57 24.56 33.24
N GLY A 650 -5.92 23.65 32.51
CA GLY A 650 -4.47 23.59 32.33
C GLY A 650 -3.86 24.88 31.82
N VAL A 651 -4.49 25.52 30.82
CA VAL A 651 -4.05 26.82 30.28
C VAL A 651 -4.03 27.90 31.37
N ALA A 652 -5.06 27.96 32.22
CA ALA A 652 -5.13 28.93 33.29
C ALA A 652 -4.14 28.60 34.43
N CYS A 653 -3.89 27.31 34.67
CA CYS A 653 -2.86 26.86 35.61
C CYS A 653 -1.45 27.23 35.14
N LEU A 654 -1.14 27.11 33.84
CA LEU A 654 0.15 27.53 33.28
C LEU A 654 0.41 29.02 33.47
N GLU A 655 -0.60 29.87 33.24
CA GLU A 655 -0.51 31.32 33.46
C GLU A 655 -0.30 31.69 34.94
N ARG A 656 -0.93 30.95 35.86
CA ARG A 656 -0.76 31.17 37.30
C ARG A 656 0.52 30.56 37.87
N GLY A 657 1.20 29.70 37.11
CA GLY A 657 2.36 28.93 37.58
C GLY A 657 2.02 27.71 38.44
N ASP A 658 0.77 27.21 38.39
CA ASP A 658 0.30 26.04 39.13
C ASP A 658 0.77 24.72 38.47
N LEU A 659 2.05 24.61 38.09
CA LEU A 659 2.59 23.52 37.27
C LEU A 659 2.44 22.14 37.94
N SER A 660 2.53 22.08 39.27
CA SER A 660 2.32 20.83 40.01
C SER A 660 0.89 20.31 39.92
N VAL A 661 -0.10 21.20 39.77
CA VAL A 661 -1.50 20.81 39.55
C VAL A 661 -1.66 20.22 38.16
N VAL A 662 -1.01 20.83 37.16
CA VAL A 662 -1.01 20.32 35.78
C VAL A 662 -0.35 18.94 35.73
N LEU A 663 0.87 18.79 36.25
CA LEU A 663 1.59 17.51 36.27
C LEU A 663 0.82 16.41 37.01
N ALA A 664 0.16 16.72 38.12
CA ALA A 664 -0.66 15.75 38.84
C ALA A 664 -1.87 15.27 38.02
N ALA A 665 -2.43 16.12 37.15
CA ALA A 665 -3.51 15.76 36.25
C ALA A 665 -3.05 14.91 35.05
N LEU A 666 -1.79 15.05 34.64
CA LEU A 666 -1.17 14.29 33.55
C LEU A 666 -0.64 12.90 33.98
N ALA A 667 -0.74 12.56 35.26
CA ALA A 667 -0.19 11.30 35.77
C ALA A 667 -1.16 10.11 35.59
N PRO A 668 -0.65 8.90 35.30
CA PRO A 668 0.76 8.57 35.12
C PRO A 668 1.29 8.89 33.72
N TYR A 669 2.58 9.22 33.68
CA TYR A 669 3.26 9.72 32.48
C TYR A 669 3.57 8.62 31.46
N ALA A 670 3.13 8.81 30.21
CA ALA A 670 3.47 7.93 29.10
C ALA A 670 4.91 8.16 28.59
N THR A 671 5.44 9.38 28.80
CA THR A 671 6.71 9.85 28.22
C THR A 671 7.88 8.87 28.35
N PRO A 672 8.15 8.24 29.51
CA PRO A 672 9.30 7.34 29.62
C PRO A 672 9.25 6.17 28.64
N ALA A 673 8.06 5.65 28.32
CA ALA A 673 7.87 4.59 27.35
C ALA A 673 7.82 5.10 25.90
N VAL A 674 7.48 6.38 25.70
CA VAL A 674 7.21 6.98 24.38
C VAL A 674 8.39 7.75 23.81
N LEU A 675 9.07 8.60 24.60
CA LEU A 675 10.10 9.53 24.09
C LEU A 675 11.52 9.15 24.51
N ARG A 676 11.73 8.60 25.71
CA ARG A 676 13.07 8.29 26.24
C ARG A 676 13.95 7.45 25.29
N PRO A 677 13.45 6.40 24.63
CA PRO A 677 14.28 5.58 23.73
C PRO A 677 14.90 6.37 22.57
N PHE A 678 14.14 7.33 22.03
CA PHE A 678 14.56 8.18 20.92
C PHE A 678 15.65 9.16 21.37
N ILE A 679 15.40 9.86 22.48
CA ILE A 679 16.34 10.86 22.99
C ILE A 679 17.63 10.19 23.52
N GLN A 680 17.56 8.99 24.12
CA GLN A 680 18.75 8.22 24.49
C GLN A 680 19.57 7.81 23.25
N ALA A 681 18.91 7.41 22.15
CA ALA A 681 19.60 7.13 20.90
C ALA A 681 20.27 8.39 20.31
N TYR A 682 19.60 9.54 20.38
CA TYR A 682 20.16 10.81 19.92
C TYR A 682 21.36 11.23 20.77
N ARG A 683 21.30 10.99 22.09
CA ARG A 683 22.41 11.25 23.00
C ARG A 683 23.64 10.48 22.58
N LEU A 684 23.50 9.18 22.28
CA LEU A 684 24.62 8.36 21.80
C LEU A 684 25.21 8.89 20.49
N VAL A 685 24.38 9.32 19.54
CA VAL A 685 24.85 9.96 18.30
C VAL A 685 25.60 11.26 18.59
N ALA A 686 25.02 12.16 19.38
CA ALA A 686 25.66 13.43 19.75
C ALA A 686 27.00 13.21 20.47
N GLU A 687 27.05 12.24 21.37
CA GLU A 687 28.23 11.82 22.10
C GLU A 687 29.34 11.22 21.22
N VAL A 688 28.98 10.51 20.14
CA VAL A 688 29.94 10.07 19.12
C VAL A 688 30.49 11.26 18.35
N LEU A 689 29.64 12.21 17.94
CA LEU A 689 30.06 13.39 17.20
C LEU A 689 31.00 14.30 18.02
N VAL A 690 30.73 14.46 19.31
CA VAL A 690 31.59 15.24 20.23
C VAL A 690 32.96 14.59 20.44
N ARG A 691 33.04 13.25 20.40
CA ARG A 691 34.29 12.49 20.53
C ARG A 691 35.08 12.34 19.24
N ALA A 692 34.46 12.61 18.10
CA ALA A 692 35.12 12.60 16.81
C ALA A 692 36.11 13.75 16.70
N ASP A 693 37.24 13.51 16.03
CA ASP A 693 38.21 14.57 15.77
C ASP A 693 37.59 15.63 14.85
N SER A 694 38.07 16.88 14.92
CA SER A 694 37.49 18.00 14.17
C SER A 694 37.59 17.81 12.66
N ASP A 695 38.63 17.12 12.18
CA ASP A 695 38.92 16.84 10.78
C ASP A 695 38.39 15.47 10.30
N GLU A 696 37.72 14.72 11.17
CA GLU A 696 37.20 13.39 10.84
C GLU A 696 35.87 13.47 10.06
N GLU A 697 35.88 13.00 8.81
CA GLU A 697 34.66 12.73 8.04
C GLU A 697 34.04 11.40 8.46
N LEU A 698 33.03 11.46 9.32
CA LEU A 698 32.30 10.27 9.75
C LEU A 698 31.21 9.89 8.75
N SER A 699 31.34 8.71 8.15
CA SER A 699 30.25 8.12 7.39
C SER A 699 29.10 7.72 8.32
N ARG A 700 27.88 7.67 7.78
CA ARG A 700 26.69 7.21 8.50
C ARG A 700 26.90 5.86 9.19
N SER A 701 27.52 4.90 8.50
CA SER A 701 27.75 3.56 9.04
C SER A 701 28.74 3.56 10.21
N GLU A 702 29.72 4.46 10.19
CA GLU A 702 30.69 4.59 11.29
C GLU A 702 30.03 5.18 12.53
N ILE A 703 29.20 6.22 12.37
CA ILE A 703 28.43 6.82 13.48
C ILE A 703 27.53 5.75 14.12
N GLN A 704 26.80 4.98 13.31
CA GLN A 704 25.93 3.91 13.81
C GLN A 704 26.69 2.87 14.63
N GLN A 705 27.84 2.39 14.14
CA GLN A 705 28.63 1.37 14.84
C GLN A 705 29.25 1.93 16.13
N ARG A 706 29.83 3.13 16.10
CA ARG A 706 30.39 3.77 17.30
C ARG A 706 29.31 4.05 18.34
N ALA A 707 28.12 4.48 17.92
CA ALA A 707 26.98 4.71 18.82
C ALA A 707 26.48 3.40 19.45
N LEU A 708 26.46 2.31 18.68
CA LEU A 708 26.11 0.98 19.19
C LEU A 708 27.13 0.47 20.23
N ASP A 709 28.43 0.61 19.95
CA ASP A 709 29.48 0.17 20.85
C ASP A 709 29.49 1.00 22.15
N LEU A 710 29.35 2.32 22.05
CA LEU A 710 29.20 3.21 23.20
C LEU A 710 27.92 2.88 23.99
N GLY A 711 26.83 2.61 23.29
CA GLY A 711 25.56 2.23 23.89
C GLY A 711 25.64 0.93 24.67
N ARG A 712 26.28 -0.11 24.14
CA ARG A 712 26.55 -1.37 24.87
C ARG A 712 27.36 -1.14 26.14
N GLN A 713 28.35 -0.24 26.08
CA GLN A 713 29.12 0.13 27.26
C GLN A 713 28.22 0.82 28.32
N TYR A 714 27.33 1.70 27.90
CA TYR A 714 26.45 2.44 28.80
C TYR A 714 25.33 1.59 29.39
N GLU A 715 24.78 0.67 28.60
CA GLU A 715 23.86 -0.37 29.05
C GLU A 715 24.53 -1.25 30.13
N ALA A 716 25.75 -1.74 29.88
CA ALA A 716 26.50 -2.52 30.86
C ALA A 716 26.87 -1.74 32.14
N GLN A 717 26.91 -0.39 32.07
CA GLN A 717 27.12 0.50 33.21
C GLN A 717 25.82 0.90 33.92
N GLY A 718 24.65 0.46 33.44
CA GLY A 718 23.35 0.90 33.94
C GLY A 718 23.01 2.37 33.65
N LYS A 719 23.71 3.00 32.71
CA LYS A 719 23.46 4.40 32.27
C LYS A 719 22.34 4.51 31.23
N ILE A 720 22.01 3.41 30.58
CA ILE A 720 20.88 3.29 29.65
C ILE A 720 19.89 2.34 30.29
N SER A 721 18.69 2.85 30.54
CA SER A 721 17.56 2.09 31.08
C SER A 721 16.68 1.47 29.99
N THR A 722 16.86 1.87 28.72
CA THR A 722 16.06 1.35 27.59
C THR A 722 16.97 0.67 26.55
N PRO A 723 17.11 -0.67 26.59
CA PRO A 723 17.91 -1.43 25.61
C PRO A 723 17.52 -1.17 24.14
N GLU A 724 16.26 -0.81 23.90
CA GLU A 724 15.74 -0.47 22.58
C GLU A 724 16.34 0.81 21.96
N SER A 725 16.92 1.70 22.77
CA SER A 725 17.67 2.87 22.28
C SER A 725 18.90 2.46 21.44
N LEU A 726 19.38 1.22 21.61
CA LEU A 726 20.52 0.64 20.89
C LEU A 726 20.10 0.09 19.51
N SER A 727 19.58 0.97 18.67
CA SER A 727 18.98 0.62 17.37
C SER A 727 19.49 1.52 16.26
N PHE A 728 20.00 0.92 15.18
CA PHE A 728 20.42 1.65 13.97
C PHE A 728 19.32 2.52 13.38
N ALA A 729 18.06 2.11 13.51
CA ALA A 729 16.93 2.89 13.01
C ALA A 729 16.69 4.17 13.83
N LEU A 730 16.95 4.15 15.14
CA LEU A 730 16.83 5.33 15.99
C LEU A 730 18.06 6.24 15.84
N PHE A 731 19.25 5.65 15.70
CA PHE A 731 20.45 6.40 15.35
C PHE A 731 20.30 7.12 14.01
N ASP A 732 19.62 6.52 13.03
CA ASP A 732 19.36 7.15 11.74
C ASP A 732 18.60 8.46 11.84
N ALA A 733 17.60 8.54 12.73
CA ALA A 733 16.87 9.77 12.97
C ALA A 733 17.74 10.81 13.69
N GLY A 734 18.54 10.40 14.68
CA GLY A 734 19.51 11.28 15.34
C GLY A 734 20.59 11.82 14.40
N ILE A 735 21.09 10.98 13.49
CA ILE A 735 22.04 11.37 12.44
C ILE A 735 21.37 12.33 11.45
N ALA A 736 20.12 12.07 11.04
CA ALA A 736 19.38 12.96 10.16
C ALA A 736 19.14 14.33 10.82
N LEU A 737 18.82 14.35 12.11
CA LEU A 737 18.71 15.58 12.91
C LEU A 737 20.03 16.35 12.92
N ALA A 738 21.13 15.70 13.33
CA ALA A 738 22.46 16.30 13.36
C ALA A 738 22.91 16.81 11.99
N ASN A 739 22.61 16.08 10.92
CA ASN A 739 22.88 16.50 9.54
C ASN A 739 22.06 17.74 9.15
N ASN A 740 20.78 17.79 9.51
CA ASN A 740 19.92 18.92 9.19
C ASN A 740 20.43 20.22 9.84
N ILE A 741 21.03 20.14 11.02
CA ILE A 741 21.62 21.31 11.70
C ILE A 741 23.12 21.49 11.37
N GLY A 742 23.65 20.73 10.41
CA GLY A 742 24.99 20.93 9.85
C GLY A 742 26.15 20.38 10.66
N LEU A 743 25.92 19.42 11.58
CA LEU A 743 26.94 18.94 12.52
C LEU A 743 27.85 17.83 11.99
N LEU A 744 27.52 17.25 10.83
CA LEU A 744 28.30 16.17 10.21
C LEU A 744 29.43 16.69 9.30
N HIS A 745 29.57 18.00 9.14
CA HIS A 745 30.61 18.56 8.29
C HIS A 745 31.97 18.62 9.02
N PRO A 746 33.10 18.45 8.31
CA PRO A 746 34.45 18.58 8.89
C PRO A 746 34.78 19.98 9.38
N THR A 747 34.03 20.98 8.92
CA THR A 747 34.22 22.38 9.30
C THR A 747 33.36 22.81 10.48
N THR A 748 32.52 21.91 11.00
CA THR A 748 31.67 22.17 12.17
C THR A 748 32.53 22.46 13.40
N VAL A 749 32.20 23.52 14.14
CA VAL A 749 32.99 23.91 15.32
C VAL A 749 32.70 22.92 16.46
N PRO A 750 33.71 22.42 17.20
CA PRO A 750 33.49 21.49 18.31
C PRO A 750 32.51 21.99 19.39
N SER A 751 32.35 23.31 19.54
CA SER A 751 31.36 23.91 20.44
C SER A 751 29.91 23.68 20.02
N GLU A 752 29.62 23.61 18.71
CA GLU A 752 28.27 23.36 18.20
C GLU A 752 27.84 21.92 18.48
N ARG A 753 28.75 20.95 18.29
CA ARG A 753 28.52 19.55 18.66
C ARG A 753 28.27 19.39 20.18
N LYS A 754 28.99 20.14 21.01
CA LYS A 754 28.77 20.17 22.47
C LYS A 754 27.43 20.81 22.85
N SER A 755 27.03 21.90 22.17
CA SER A 755 25.72 22.51 22.39
C SER A 755 24.60 21.53 22.05
N PHE A 756 24.71 20.83 20.91
CA PHE A 756 23.74 19.81 20.53
C PHE A 756 23.64 18.68 21.56
N LEU A 757 24.77 18.19 22.08
CA LEU A 757 24.76 17.22 23.17
C LEU A 757 24.04 17.77 24.41
N ALA A 758 24.32 19.03 24.80
CA ALA A 758 23.67 19.67 25.93
C ALA A 758 22.15 19.81 25.73
N ASP A 759 21.68 20.16 24.53
CA ASP A 759 20.24 20.23 24.21
C ASP A 759 19.57 18.86 24.37
N ILE A 760 20.25 17.78 23.97
CA ILE A 760 19.75 16.41 24.12
C ILE A 760 19.77 15.96 25.59
N GLU A 761 20.78 16.35 26.36
CA GLU A 761 20.86 16.07 27.79
C GLU A 761 19.77 16.84 28.57
N ASP A 762 19.46 18.07 28.18
CA ASP A 762 18.37 18.88 28.74
C ASP A 762 17.01 18.22 28.46
N ALA A 763 16.79 17.72 27.24
CA ALA A 763 15.60 16.94 26.89
C ALA A 763 15.48 15.63 27.71
N LEU A 764 16.60 14.96 28.04
CA LEU A 764 16.56 13.81 28.96
C LEU A 764 16.23 14.23 30.39
N ALA A 765 16.75 15.38 30.85
CA ALA A 765 16.47 15.91 32.16
C ALA A 765 14.98 16.28 32.34
N ASP A 766 14.33 16.79 31.28
CA ASP A 766 12.88 17.02 31.26
C ASP A 766 12.10 15.70 31.46
N ILE A 767 12.53 14.62 30.82
CA ILE A 767 11.92 13.29 31.00
C ILE A 767 12.18 12.76 32.42
N ASP A 768 13.39 12.91 32.95
CA ASP A 768 13.76 12.48 34.30
C ASP A 768 13.03 13.30 35.39
N ALA A 769 12.63 14.54 35.08
CA ALA A 769 11.85 15.38 35.99
C ALA A 769 10.39 14.89 36.18
N LEU A 770 9.87 14.04 35.30
CA LEU A 770 8.54 13.45 35.43
C LEU A 770 8.51 12.38 36.53
N ASN A 771 9.48 11.47 36.51
CA ASN A 771 9.67 10.44 37.51
C ASN A 771 11.05 10.63 38.16
N PRO A 772 11.15 11.45 39.24
CA PRO A 772 12.43 11.56 39.95
C PRO A 772 12.85 10.16 40.36
N PRO A 773 14.13 9.77 40.17
CA PRO A 773 14.58 8.45 40.54
C PRO A 773 14.21 8.20 42.00
N ASP A 774 13.61 7.04 42.29
CA ASP A 774 13.48 6.57 43.67
C ASP A 774 14.84 6.76 44.33
N PRO A 775 14.90 7.37 45.54
CA PRO A 775 16.15 7.50 46.27
C PRO A 775 16.62 6.07 46.56
N VAL A 776 17.49 5.54 45.69
CA VAL A 776 18.09 4.23 45.83
C VAL A 776 18.64 4.13 47.24
N PRO A 777 18.14 3.23 48.12
CA PRO A 777 18.89 2.86 49.29
C PRO A 777 20.13 2.14 48.74
N LYS A 778 21.29 2.79 48.87
CA LYS A 778 22.61 2.24 48.55
C LYS A 778 22.83 0.86 49.14
#